data_AF-A0A1J4LVW6-F1
#
_entry.id   AF-A0A1J4LVW6-F1
#
_cell.length_a   1.000
_cell.length_b   1.000
_cell.length_c   1.000
_cell.angle_alpha   90.00
_cell.angle_beta   90.00
_cell.angle_gamma   90.00
#
_symmetry.space_group_name_H-M   'P 1'
#
loop_
_entity.id
_entity.type
_entity.pdbx_description
1 polymer ?
#
loop_
_entity_poly.entity_id
_entity_poly.type
_entity_poly.pdbx_seq_one_letter_code
_entity_poly.pdbx_strand_id
1 'polypeptide(L)'
;MRPVTALFAVIIVAAIVLSALVVSRLHRPGTRWRDVAQQRLLFGVPWGSLVVIAIVIAVYLFVQDGVTNLTDPVTIPYRAWSYFTPLGLVTASFSHASLSHLTGNLAGAAVVAPIAEYAWGHYPARDRADEPRSHDSEGDSDGERGGVRSRLESLRTTPWVRAFVLFPLAVVVLGLVTSLFGLGPVIGFSSIIFAFAGFAIVHYPIATLIATVAVQSALLTVSRALQDAVSVYVATPSPATAPSWAGIAIQGHALGFFIGLVLGLLVLERRNERPNPFHLWLAVLLYAFSKGLWQIYWFGEGNTYLLFRGPGVAIVVVLALLITLASAAPDRPLPRRPVRWLLRRLTGASSRDLRPPANASSESNGGPDATHRSRIERVLELAGFEREDESGPLSSNGSTDRGDRIRELSIGVAHDDGGRPQSQTQRQAQTQTQTQTRTSAEDTESRATQRGAAFLAVALVLAVLAGMAIPVNLAVVESASDGSAPGAIEIDDYVIEYDENASNELVSGIGLDVAIDDSGLAGSGVIVSNERHSIWLEAVTKEQLEATGSETVTVGGPGWRETVHVERTGWEPVGGESVYQVWLWPEGDEENRQLAHESAESMAEAIINGRTVTLGTDAGEFVLEVEEIETEMTSTTAVPGENEAVEAGGVVFERTEDALVASSDGTEVVIATMEEHEY
;
A
#
# COMPACT_ATOMS: atom_id res chain seq x y z
N MET A 1 -24.11 8.34 -25.52
CA MET A 1 -23.88 9.54 -24.67
C MET A 1 -25.15 10.36 -24.63
N ARG A 2 -25.59 10.81 -23.44
CA ARG A 2 -26.72 11.74 -23.33
C ARG A 2 -26.37 13.07 -24.05
N PRO A 3 -27.33 13.75 -24.71
CA PRO A 3 -27.05 14.98 -25.48
C PRO A 3 -26.44 16.10 -24.63
N VAL A 4 -26.80 16.15 -23.33
CA VAL A 4 -26.24 17.10 -22.36
C VAL A 4 -24.75 16.84 -22.10
N THR A 5 -24.35 15.58 -21.91
CA THR A 5 -22.93 15.20 -21.74
C THR A 5 -22.11 15.60 -22.96
N ALA A 6 -22.60 15.34 -24.17
CA ALA A 6 -21.91 15.71 -25.41
C ALA A 6 -21.73 17.23 -25.55
N LEU A 7 -22.75 18.02 -25.18
CA LEU A 7 -22.67 19.48 -25.17
C LEU A 7 -21.59 19.99 -24.21
N PHE A 8 -21.59 19.51 -22.96
CA PHE A 8 -20.58 19.90 -21.98
C PHE A 8 -19.18 19.45 -22.38
N ALA A 9 -19.03 18.26 -22.97
CA ALA A 9 -17.74 17.80 -23.48
C ALA A 9 -17.19 18.76 -24.55
N VAL A 10 -18.03 19.21 -25.50
CA VAL A 10 -17.65 20.22 -26.50
C VAL A 10 -17.26 21.54 -25.85
N ILE A 11 -18.04 22.02 -24.86
CA ILE A 11 -17.75 23.27 -24.13
C ILE A 11 -16.40 23.18 -23.40
N ILE A 12 -16.14 22.08 -22.68
CA ILE A 12 -14.90 21.85 -21.94
C ILE A 12 -13.71 21.86 -22.90
N VAL A 13 -13.78 21.09 -23.99
CA VAL A 13 -12.71 21.03 -25.00
C VAL A 13 -12.50 22.40 -25.63
N ALA A 14 -13.56 23.10 -26.03
CA ALA A 14 -13.47 24.44 -26.61
C ALA A 14 -12.85 25.45 -25.63
N ALA A 15 -13.21 25.41 -24.35
CA ALA A 15 -12.66 26.29 -23.33
C ALA A 15 -11.16 26.04 -23.09
N ILE A 16 -10.75 24.77 -23.02
CA ILE A 16 -9.33 24.40 -22.89
C ILE A 16 -8.53 24.87 -24.12
N VAL A 17 -9.03 24.59 -25.33
CA VAL A 17 -8.38 25.00 -26.57
C VAL A 17 -8.30 26.52 -26.69
N LEU A 18 -9.39 27.24 -26.42
CA LEU A 18 -9.42 28.70 -26.46
C LEU A 18 -8.46 29.31 -25.44
N SER A 19 -8.44 28.79 -24.21
CA SER A 19 -7.49 29.21 -23.17
C SER A 19 -6.05 29.04 -23.63
N ALA A 20 -5.70 27.85 -24.14
CA ALA A 20 -4.36 27.56 -24.66
C ALA A 20 -3.99 28.50 -25.84
N LEU A 21 -4.92 28.75 -26.77
CA LEU A 21 -4.73 29.67 -27.88
C LEU A 21 -4.47 31.10 -27.40
N VAL A 22 -5.29 31.61 -26.48
CA VAL A 22 -5.13 32.97 -25.91
C VAL A 22 -3.78 33.10 -25.21
N VAL A 23 -3.42 32.17 -24.33
CA VAL A 23 -2.13 32.19 -23.63
C VAL A 23 -0.96 32.08 -24.62
N SER A 24 -1.04 31.21 -25.63
CA SER A 24 0.01 31.07 -26.66
C SER A 24 0.22 32.35 -27.49
N ARG A 25 -0.84 33.16 -27.65
CA ARG A 25 -0.75 34.47 -28.35
C ARG A 25 -0.16 35.55 -27.47
N LEU A 26 -0.41 35.51 -26.16
CA LEU A 26 0.12 36.46 -25.18
C LEU A 26 1.58 36.16 -24.81
N HIS A 27 1.91 34.87 -24.69
CA HIS A 27 3.24 34.42 -24.33
C HIS A 27 4.14 34.36 -25.56
N ARG A 28 5.18 35.20 -25.61
CA ARG A 28 6.26 35.11 -26.59
C ARG A 28 7.46 34.41 -25.95
N PRO A 29 7.57 33.07 -26.03
CA PRO A 29 8.66 32.36 -25.40
C PRO A 29 9.99 32.67 -26.12
N GLY A 30 11.07 32.81 -25.35
CA GLY A 30 12.44 32.92 -25.89
C GLY A 30 12.94 31.62 -26.54
N THR A 31 12.36 30.47 -26.18
CA THR A 31 12.70 29.13 -26.69
C THR A 31 11.42 28.31 -26.84
N ARG A 32 11.22 27.61 -27.96
CA ARG A 32 9.99 26.83 -28.15
C ARG A 32 10.05 25.58 -27.27
N TRP A 33 8.94 25.21 -26.63
CA TRP A 33 8.88 24.00 -25.79
C TRP A 33 9.27 22.73 -26.55
N ARG A 34 8.98 22.70 -27.85
CA ARG A 34 9.41 21.63 -28.75
C ARG A 34 10.94 21.49 -28.80
N ASP A 35 11.66 22.60 -28.80
CA ASP A 35 13.13 22.59 -28.84
C ASP A 35 13.69 22.02 -27.54
N VAL A 36 13.08 22.34 -26.39
CA VAL A 36 13.43 21.75 -25.09
C VAL A 36 13.17 20.25 -25.09
N ALA A 37 11.98 19.81 -25.51
CA ALA A 37 11.64 18.39 -25.57
C ALA A 37 12.58 17.61 -26.51
N GLN A 38 12.93 18.19 -27.66
CA GLN A 38 13.81 17.58 -28.66
C GLN A 38 15.27 17.45 -28.21
N GLN A 39 15.70 18.12 -27.14
CA GLN A 39 17.04 17.94 -26.58
C GLN A 39 17.26 16.51 -26.08
N ARG A 40 16.19 15.85 -25.61
CA ARG A 40 16.28 14.52 -24.99
C ARG A 40 15.35 13.50 -25.58
N LEU A 41 14.21 13.90 -26.14
CA LEU A 41 13.22 13.00 -26.72
C LEU A 41 13.30 12.98 -28.24
N LEU A 42 13.09 11.79 -28.80
CA LEU A 42 13.07 11.57 -30.25
C LEU A 42 11.87 12.30 -30.84
N PHE A 43 12.14 13.29 -31.69
CA PHE A 43 11.16 14.26 -32.22
C PHE A 43 10.43 15.12 -31.17
N GLY A 44 10.85 15.08 -29.90
CA GLY A 44 10.19 15.75 -28.79
C GLY A 44 9.02 14.97 -28.19
N VAL A 45 8.90 13.67 -28.52
CA VAL A 45 7.78 12.80 -28.11
C VAL A 45 8.29 11.71 -27.16
N PRO A 46 7.59 11.44 -26.04
CA PRO A 46 7.90 10.38 -25.10
C PRO A 46 7.39 9.02 -25.61
N TRP A 47 7.99 8.52 -26.70
CA TRP A 47 7.58 7.29 -27.37
C TRP A 47 7.61 6.05 -26.45
N GLY A 48 8.58 5.95 -25.56
CA GLY A 48 8.68 4.85 -24.61
C GLY A 48 7.48 4.82 -23.66
N SER A 49 7.08 5.97 -23.15
CA SER A 49 5.88 6.13 -22.30
C SER A 49 4.62 5.74 -23.05
N LEU A 50 4.49 6.15 -24.32
CA LEU A 50 3.33 5.78 -25.16
C LEU A 50 3.27 4.27 -25.42
N VAL A 51 4.40 3.62 -25.69
CA VAL A 51 4.47 2.16 -25.85
C VAL A 51 4.07 1.46 -24.56
N VAL A 52 4.59 1.91 -23.40
CA VAL A 52 4.24 1.35 -22.09
C VAL A 52 2.75 1.48 -21.79
N ILE A 53 2.15 2.66 -22.05
CA ILE A 53 0.71 2.88 -21.91
C ILE A 53 -0.09 1.93 -22.82
N ALA A 54 0.35 1.77 -24.08
CA ALA A 54 -0.29 0.85 -25.01
C ALA A 54 -0.22 -0.62 -24.54
N ILE A 55 0.90 -1.03 -23.96
CA ILE A 55 1.05 -2.37 -23.36
C ILE A 55 0.06 -2.55 -22.20
N VAL A 56 -0.03 -1.59 -21.29
CA VAL A 56 -0.96 -1.64 -20.15
C VAL A 56 -2.42 -1.75 -20.61
N ILE A 57 -2.80 -0.96 -21.62
CA ILE A 57 -4.15 -1.04 -22.22
C ILE A 57 -4.38 -2.40 -22.88
N ALA A 58 -3.40 -2.93 -23.60
CA ALA A 58 -3.52 -4.23 -24.25
C ALA A 58 -3.66 -5.38 -23.24
N VAL A 59 -2.93 -5.35 -22.12
CA VAL A 59 -3.08 -6.33 -21.04
C VAL A 59 -4.50 -6.27 -20.47
N TYR A 60 -5.00 -5.08 -20.16
CA TYR A 60 -6.35 -4.94 -19.63
C TYR A 60 -7.43 -5.47 -20.60
N LEU A 61 -7.34 -5.12 -21.88
CA LEU A 61 -8.34 -5.49 -22.86
C LEU A 61 -8.28 -6.98 -23.22
N PHE A 62 -7.08 -7.52 -23.46
CA PHE A 62 -6.94 -8.84 -24.08
C PHE A 62 -6.45 -9.94 -23.14
N VAL A 63 -5.69 -9.60 -22.10
CA VAL A 63 -5.22 -10.58 -21.10
C VAL A 63 -6.25 -10.75 -20.00
N GLN A 64 -6.81 -9.63 -19.50
CA GLN A 64 -7.83 -9.65 -18.46
C GLN A 64 -9.28 -9.72 -19.00
N ASP A 65 -9.44 -10.00 -20.29
CA ASP A 65 -10.74 -10.07 -20.97
C ASP A 65 -11.63 -8.81 -20.80
N GLY A 66 -11.00 -7.63 -20.67
CA GLY A 66 -11.73 -6.36 -20.64
C GLY A 66 -12.49 -6.03 -21.93
N VAL A 67 -12.22 -6.76 -23.03
CA VAL A 67 -13.02 -6.65 -24.27
C VAL A 67 -14.44 -7.18 -24.12
N THR A 68 -14.65 -8.21 -23.30
CA THR A 68 -15.96 -8.81 -23.05
C THR A 68 -16.75 -7.95 -22.07
N ASN A 69 -16.12 -7.55 -20.97
CA ASN A 69 -16.70 -6.62 -20.01
C ASN A 69 -15.65 -5.59 -19.55
N LEU A 70 -15.82 -4.34 -19.97
CA LEU A 70 -14.88 -3.25 -19.68
C LEU A 70 -14.85 -2.85 -18.21
N THR A 71 -15.87 -3.16 -17.42
CA THR A 71 -15.95 -2.77 -16.00
C THR A 71 -15.62 -3.90 -15.05
N ASP A 72 -15.76 -5.15 -15.51
CA ASP A 72 -15.47 -6.37 -14.76
C ASP A 72 -14.44 -7.26 -15.49
N PRO A 73 -13.14 -6.90 -15.42
CA PRO A 73 -12.06 -7.70 -15.97
C PRO A 73 -11.77 -8.92 -15.08
N VAL A 74 -11.21 -10.00 -15.65
CA VAL A 74 -10.68 -11.12 -14.86
C VAL A 74 -9.45 -10.65 -14.06
N THR A 75 -9.42 -10.89 -12.75
CA THR A 75 -8.35 -10.37 -11.87
C THR A 75 -7.58 -11.43 -11.08
N ILE A 76 -8.25 -12.47 -10.60
CA ILE A 76 -7.70 -13.46 -9.67
C ILE A 76 -6.39 -14.10 -10.17
N PRO A 77 -6.29 -14.67 -11.38
CA PRO A 77 -5.05 -15.30 -11.87
C PRO A 77 -3.91 -14.30 -12.16
N TYR A 78 -4.23 -13.01 -12.24
CA TYR A 78 -3.30 -11.96 -12.63
C TYR A 78 -2.80 -11.12 -11.44
N ARG A 79 -3.20 -11.45 -10.21
CA ARG A 79 -2.61 -10.94 -8.96
C ARG A 79 -1.37 -11.76 -8.61
N ALA A 80 -0.34 -11.10 -8.10
CA ALA A 80 0.82 -11.78 -7.54
C ALA A 80 0.54 -12.13 -6.07
N TRP A 81 -0.04 -13.30 -5.83
CA TRP A 81 -0.42 -13.79 -4.50
C TRP A 81 0.79 -14.28 -3.70
N SER A 82 1.64 -15.05 -4.38
CA SER A 82 2.82 -15.72 -3.81
C SER A 82 3.80 -16.06 -4.93
N TYR A 83 4.96 -16.63 -4.59
CA TYR A 83 5.90 -17.17 -5.58
C TYR A 83 5.38 -18.41 -6.32
N PHE A 84 4.27 -19.00 -5.86
CA PHE A 84 3.59 -20.11 -6.50
C PHE A 84 2.58 -19.65 -7.57
N THR A 85 2.45 -18.33 -7.79
CA THR A 85 1.59 -17.73 -8.83
C THR A 85 2.41 -17.12 -9.97
N PRO A 86 3.08 -17.92 -10.83
CA PRO A 86 4.02 -17.40 -11.83
C PRO A 86 3.36 -16.50 -12.87
N LEU A 87 2.10 -16.76 -13.22
CA LEU A 87 1.34 -15.90 -14.13
C LEU A 87 1.15 -14.51 -13.52
N GLY A 88 0.59 -14.46 -12.31
CA GLY A 88 0.43 -13.24 -11.53
C GLY A 88 1.74 -12.47 -11.34
N LEU A 89 2.84 -13.16 -11.00
CA LEU A 89 4.16 -12.56 -10.84
C LEU A 89 4.65 -11.82 -12.10
N VAL A 90 4.28 -12.29 -13.28
CA VAL A 90 4.67 -11.70 -14.56
C VAL A 90 3.72 -10.56 -14.97
N THR A 91 2.43 -10.68 -14.69
CA THR A 91 1.39 -9.80 -15.24
C THR A 91 0.82 -8.78 -14.25
N ALA A 92 0.99 -8.97 -12.95
CA ALA A 92 0.35 -8.17 -11.90
C ALA A 92 0.58 -6.68 -12.03
N SER A 93 1.84 -6.29 -12.29
CA SER A 93 2.20 -4.88 -12.46
C SER A 93 1.59 -4.24 -13.71
N PHE A 94 1.00 -5.01 -14.62
CA PHE A 94 0.34 -4.53 -15.85
C PHE A 94 -1.17 -4.75 -15.85
N SER A 95 -1.68 -5.51 -14.88
CA SER A 95 -3.09 -5.87 -14.74
C SER A 95 -3.81 -4.91 -13.78
N HIS A 96 -5.12 -4.78 -13.87
CA HIS A 96 -5.92 -3.85 -13.07
C HIS A 96 -7.21 -4.49 -12.58
N ALA A 97 -7.60 -4.14 -11.35
CA ALA A 97 -8.80 -4.69 -10.72
C ALA A 97 -10.12 -4.18 -11.30
N SER A 98 -10.10 -3.01 -11.95
CA SER A 98 -11.30 -2.35 -12.48
C SER A 98 -10.93 -1.26 -13.49
N LEU A 99 -11.93 -0.73 -14.19
CA LEU A 99 -11.74 0.39 -15.12
C LEU A 99 -11.30 1.68 -14.42
N SER A 100 -11.82 1.94 -13.21
CA SER A 100 -11.42 3.10 -12.40
C SER A 100 -9.97 2.97 -11.95
N HIS A 101 -9.52 1.76 -11.59
CA HIS A 101 -8.13 1.48 -11.27
C HIS A 101 -7.21 1.69 -12.49
N LEU A 102 -7.59 1.18 -13.67
CA LEU A 102 -6.85 1.40 -14.91
C LEU A 102 -6.74 2.89 -15.25
N THR A 103 -7.86 3.61 -15.31
CA THR A 103 -7.89 5.02 -15.70
C THR A 103 -7.09 5.91 -14.74
N GLY A 104 -7.14 5.62 -13.43
CA GLY A 104 -6.30 6.26 -12.41
C GLY A 104 -4.80 6.10 -12.69
N ASN A 105 -4.38 4.87 -13.00
CA ASN A 105 -2.99 4.56 -13.32
C ASN A 105 -2.56 5.15 -14.66
N LEU A 106 -3.39 5.09 -15.70
CA LEU A 106 -3.10 5.69 -17.00
C LEU A 106 -2.92 7.22 -16.89
N ALA A 107 -3.74 7.90 -16.09
CA ALA A 107 -3.57 9.33 -15.82
C ALA A 107 -2.25 9.63 -15.10
N GLY A 108 -1.86 8.80 -14.13
CA GLY A 108 -0.56 8.91 -13.46
C GLY A 108 0.61 8.68 -14.41
N ALA A 109 0.55 7.62 -15.22
CA ALA A 109 1.56 7.27 -16.21
C ALA A 109 1.72 8.37 -17.27
N ALA A 110 0.61 8.87 -17.82
CA ALA A 110 0.60 9.92 -18.84
C ALA A 110 1.26 11.23 -18.36
N VAL A 111 1.28 11.46 -17.05
CA VAL A 111 1.85 12.67 -16.44
C VAL A 111 3.31 12.47 -16.02
N VAL A 112 3.64 11.35 -15.39
CA VAL A 112 4.95 11.14 -14.74
C VAL A 112 5.94 10.40 -15.64
N ALA A 113 5.49 9.41 -16.40
CA ALA A 113 6.37 8.61 -17.26
C ALA A 113 7.13 9.47 -18.28
N PRO A 114 6.53 10.50 -18.94
CA PRO A 114 7.27 11.39 -19.83
C PRO A 114 8.40 12.16 -19.15
N ILE A 115 8.26 12.52 -17.87
CA ILE A 115 9.31 13.20 -17.11
C ILE A 115 10.46 12.23 -16.83
N ALA A 116 10.14 11.00 -16.44
CA ALA A 116 11.13 9.93 -16.25
C ALA A 116 11.86 9.59 -17.57
N GLU A 117 11.13 9.48 -18.68
CA GLU A 117 11.70 9.25 -20.02
C GLU A 117 12.57 10.42 -20.49
N TYR A 118 12.17 11.66 -20.19
CA TYR A 118 12.98 12.84 -20.46
C TYR A 118 14.29 12.82 -19.65
N ALA A 119 14.23 12.44 -18.37
CA ALA A 119 15.42 12.23 -17.53
C ALA A 119 16.32 11.10 -18.07
N TRP A 120 15.73 9.99 -18.55
CA TRP A 120 16.43 8.89 -19.21
C TRP A 120 17.15 9.34 -20.49
N GLY A 121 16.43 10.01 -21.40
CA GLY A 121 16.91 10.57 -22.66
C GLY A 121 17.14 9.53 -23.77
N HIS A 122 16.64 9.81 -24.99
CA HIS A 122 16.87 9.01 -26.19
C HIS A 122 18.22 9.30 -26.83
N TYR A 123 18.76 10.49 -26.68
CA TYR A 123 20.10 10.80 -27.15
C TYR A 123 21.10 10.53 -26.02
N PRO A 124 22.09 9.63 -26.22
CA PRO A 124 23.13 9.42 -25.21
C PRO A 124 23.90 10.73 -24.98
N ALA A 125 24.23 11.02 -23.73
CA ALA A 125 25.16 12.10 -23.43
C ALA A 125 26.52 11.72 -24.06
N ARG A 126 27.16 12.64 -24.78
CA ARG A 126 28.54 12.46 -25.23
C ARG A 126 29.40 12.38 -23.97
N ASP A 127 29.91 11.19 -23.66
CA ASP A 127 30.95 11.07 -22.63
C ASP A 127 32.14 11.93 -23.10
N ARG A 128 32.66 12.82 -22.25
CA ARG A 128 33.87 13.60 -22.54
C ARG A 128 35.11 12.71 -22.80
N ALA A 129 34.99 11.39 -22.60
CA ALA A 129 36.02 10.42 -22.94
C ALA A 129 36.15 10.16 -24.45
N ASP A 130 35.18 10.58 -25.26
CA ASP A 130 35.24 10.59 -26.72
C ASP A 130 35.80 11.93 -27.26
N GLU A 131 36.85 12.46 -26.64
CA GLU A 131 37.80 13.21 -27.47
C GLU A 131 38.42 12.20 -28.44
N PRO A 132 38.54 12.52 -29.74
CA PRO A 132 39.18 11.62 -30.68
C PRO A 132 40.63 11.43 -30.22
N ARG A 133 40.90 10.32 -29.53
CA ARG A 133 42.26 9.80 -29.42
C ARG A 133 42.71 9.59 -30.85
N SER A 134 43.69 10.38 -31.27
CA SER A 134 44.39 10.23 -32.53
C SER A 134 44.64 8.76 -32.76
N HIS A 135 44.00 8.24 -33.81
CA HIS A 135 44.25 6.93 -34.37
C HIS A 135 45.76 6.76 -34.56
N ASP A 136 46.36 5.85 -33.80
CA ASP A 136 47.57 5.12 -34.16
C ASP A 136 47.72 3.98 -33.15
N SER A 137 47.11 2.83 -33.47
CA SER A 137 47.59 1.49 -33.09
C SER A 137 46.71 0.45 -33.77
N GLU A 138 47.23 -0.05 -34.89
CA GLU A 138 46.84 -1.31 -35.49
C GLU A 138 47.08 -2.48 -34.54
N GLY A 139 46.19 -3.47 -34.62
CA GLY A 139 46.39 -4.82 -34.10
C GLY A 139 45.82 -5.06 -32.71
N ASP A 140 44.66 -5.72 -32.63
CA ASP A 140 44.69 -7.14 -32.30
C ASP A 140 43.35 -7.84 -32.60
N SER A 141 43.45 -9.11 -32.95
CA SER A 141 42.39 -10.00 -33.37
C SER A 141 41.51 -10.47 -32.20
N ASP A 142 40.27 -9.96 -32.12
CA ASP A 142 39.16 -10.53 -31.33
C ASP A 142 37.84 -10.44 -32.14
N GLY A 143 37.84 -11.06 -33.32
CA GLY A 143 36.88 -10.84 -34.42
C GLY A 143 35.42 -11.23 -34.19
N GLU A 144 35.09 -12.04 -33.17
CA GLU A 144 33.70 -12.45 -32.91
C GLU A 144 33.13 -11.86 -31.59
N ARG A 145 33.92 -11.78 -30.53
CA ARG A 145 33.50 -11.16 -29.25
C ARG A 145 33.46 -9.63 -29.32
N GLY A 146 34.31 -9.02 -30.13
CA GLY A 146 34.24 -7.58 -30.44
C GLY A 146 32.99 -7.20 -31.23
N GLY A 147 32.49 -8.08 -32.10
CA GLY A 147 31.28 -7.87 -32.90
C GLY A 147 30.00 -7.80 -32.06
N VAL A 148 29.85 -8.68 -31.06
CA VAL A 148 28.68 -8.67 -30.17
C VAL A 148 28.69 -7.43 -29.26
N ARG A 149 29.84 -7.08 -28.66
CA ARG A 149 29.96 -5.89 -27.79
C ARG A 149 29.70 -4.59 -28.55
N SER A 150 30.31 -4.41 -29.72
CA SER A 150 30.09 -3.24 -30.58
C SER A 150 28.64 -3.13 -31.06
N ARG A 151 27.97 -4.25 -31.39
CA ARG A 151 26.53 -4.25 -31.70
C ARG A 151 25.69 -3.86 -30.50
N LEU A 152 25.98 -4.36 -29.31
CA LEU A 152 25.26 -3.99 -28.07
C LEU A 152 25.45 -2.52 -27.74
N GLU A 153 26.65 -1.97 -27.93
CA GLU A 153 26.94 -0.54 -27.78
C GLU A 153 26.20 0.31 -28.81
N SER A 154 26.15 -0.14 -30.07
CA SER A 154 25.35 0.49 -31.12
C SER A 154 23.86 0.51 -30.77
N LEU A 155 23.29 -0.59 -30.28
CA LEU A 155 21.89 -0.65 -29.85
C LEU A 155 21.64 0.29 -28.66
N ARG A 156 22.56 0.34 -27.70
CA ARG A 156 22.45 1.17 -26.50
C ARG A 156 22.50 2.68 -26.80
N THR A 157 23.19 3.08 -27.86
CA THR A 157 23.37 4.48 -28.26
C THR A 157 22.38 4.96 -29.32
N THR A 158 21.67 4.03 -29.97
CA THR A 158 20.69 4.35 -31.03
C THR A 158 19.39 4.94 -30.44
N PRO A 159 18.97 6.17 -30.81
CA PRO A 159 17.85 6.84 -30.15
C PRO A 159 16.50 6.14 -30.25
N TRP A 160 16.15 5.57 -31.40
CA TRP A 160 14.87 4.88 -31.57
C TRP A 160 14.84 3.54 -30.80
N VAL A 161 15.97 2.83 -30.71
CA VAL A 161 16.09 1.60 -29.90
C VAL A 161 15.91 1.94 -28.43
N ARG A 162 16.53 3.03 -27.95
CA ARG A 162 16.34 3.51 -26.57
C ARG A 162 14.88 3.85 -26.27
N ALA A 163 14.20 4.48 -27.21
CA ALA A 163 12.82 4.93 -27.09
C ALA A 163 11.81 3.77 -27.11
N PHE A 164 11.85 2.94 -28.15
CA PHE A 164 10.83 1.93 -28.41
C PHE A 164 11.14 0.55 -27.81
N VAL A 165 12.39 0.29 -27.41
CA VAL A 165 12.81 -1.03 -26.91
C VAL A 165 13.36 -0.95 -25.50
N LEU A 166 14.44 -0.20 -25.26
CA LEU A 166 15.14 -0.25 -23.98
C LEU A 166 14.35 0.38 -22.84
N PHE A 167 13.67 1.50 -23.08
CA PHE A 167 12.83 2.12 -22.06
C PHE A 167 11.63 1.23 -21.69
N PRO A 168 10.79 0.75 -22.65
CA PRO A 168 9.75 -0.21 -22.33
C PRO A 168 10.26 -1.49 -21.66
N LEU A 169 11.38 -2.06 -22.11
CA LEU A 169 11.98 -3.24 -21.50
C LEU A 169 12.41 -2.99 -20.05
N ALA A 170 12.99 -1.82 -19.76
CA ALA A 170 13.34 -1.45 -18.39
C ALA A 170 12.10 -1.36 -17.50
N VAL A 171 10.97 -0.90 -18.04
CA VAL A 171 9.68 -0.85 -17.33
C VAL A 171 9.11 -2.25 -17.09
N VAL A 172 9.23 -3.16 -18.06
CA VAL A 172 8.86 -4.58 -17.88
C VAL A 172 9.69 -5.23 -16.77
N VAL A 173 11.01 -5.07 -16.81
CA VAL A 173 11.91 -5.58 -15.76
C VAL A 173 11.55 -4.98 -14.39
N LEU A 174 11.27 -3.68 -14.35
CA LEU A 174 10.87 -3.01 -13.13
C LEU A 174 9.54 -3.56 -12.58
N GLY A 175 8.56 -3.82 -13.44
CA GLY A 175 7.31 -4.47 -13.06
C GLY A 175 7.52 -5.87 -12.48
N LEU A 176 8.38 -6.68 -13.10
CA LEU A 176 8.74 -8.00 -12.57
C LEU A 176 9.39 -7.89 -11.18
N VAL A 177 10.33 -6.96 -11.01
CA VAL A 177 11.00 -6.75 -9.72
C VAL A 177 10.03 -6.26 -8.65
N THR A 178 9.14 -5.32 -8.98
CA THR A 178 8.14 -4.82 -8.01
C THR A 178 7.11 -5.87 -7.66
N SER A 179 6.72 -6.72 -8.60
CA SER A 179 5.81 -7.84 -8.34
C SER A 179 6.47 -8.90 -7.45
N LEU A 180 7.76 -9.20 -7.69
CA LEU A 180 8.53 -10.17 -6.91
C LEU A 180 8.72 -9.77 -5.46
N PHE A 181 8.79 -8.47 -5.18
CA PHE A 181 8.96 -7.97 -3.81
C PHE A 181 7.70 -7.26 -3.29
N GLY A 182 6.56 -7.45 -3.95
CA GLY A 182 5.26 -6.98 -3.50
C GLY A 182 4.78 -7.82 -2.33
N LEU A 183 4.10 -7.19 -1.36
CA LEU A 183 3.59 -7.86 -0.18
C LEU A 183 2.07 -8.05 -0.33
N GLY A 184 1.62 -9.32 -0.29
CA GLY A 184 0.23 -9.71 -0.50
C GLY A 184 -0.19 -9.75 -1.97
N PRO A 185 -1.48 -9.96 -2.27
CA PRO A 185 -2.00 -10.08 -3.63
C PRO A 185 -1.93 -8.76 -4.42
N VAL A 186 -0.76 -8.45 -4.97
CA VAL A 186 -0.52 -7.21 -5.70
C VAL A 186 -1.10 -7.29 -7.11
N ILE A 187 -1.79 -6.22 -7.52
CA ILE A 187 -2.22 -5.97 -8.89
C ILE A 187 -2.23 -4.46 -9.13
N GLY A 188 -1.79 -4.02 -10.31
CA GLY A 188 -1.80 -2.61 -10.69
C GLY A 188 -0.45 -2.07 -11.14
N PHE A 189 -0.51 -1.07 -12.02
CA PHE A 189 0.65 -0.35 -12.54
C PHE A 189 1.18 0.74 -11.58
N SER A 190 0.57 0.92 -10.41
CA SER A 190 0.88 1.99 -9.48
C SER A 190 2.34 1.94 -8.98
N SER A 191 2.89 0.77 -8.62
CA SER A 191 4.30 0.64 -8.20
C SER A 191 5.28 1.19 -9.25
N ILE A 192 5.00 0.97 -10.54
CA ILE A 192 5.79 1.52 -11.65
C ILE A 192 5.63 3.04 -11.74
N ILE A 193 4.42 3.58 -11.54
CA ILE A 193 4.19 5.03 -11.48
C ILE A 193 4.98 5.67 -10.33
N PHE A 194 4.99 5.04 -9.16
CA PHE A 194 5.81 5.50 -8.03
C PHE A 194 7.30 5.43 -8.34
N ALA A 195 7.76 4.41 -9.06
CA ALA A 195 9.13 4.34 -9.54
C ALA A 195 9.47 5.42 -10.57
N PHE A 196 8.55 5.74 -11.50
CA PHE A 196 8.72 6.91 -12.37
C PHE A 196 8.82 8.20 -11.56
N ALA A 197 7.98 8.36 -10.53
CA ALA A 197 8.03 9.54 -9.65
C ALA A 197 9.35 9.61 -8.89
N GLY A 198 9.80 8.52 -8.27
CA GLY A 198 11.08 8.44 -7.57
C GLY A 198 12.28 8.72 -8.48
N PHE A 199 12.25 8.23 -9.72
CA PHE A 199 13.29 8.53 -10.71
C PHE A 199 13.24 10.01 -11.14
N ALA A 200 12.05 10.49 -11.52
CA ALA A 200 11.85 11.84 -12.02
C ALA A 200 12.10 12.93 -10.96
N ILE A 201 11.71 12.71 -9.71
CA ILE A 201 11.79 13.72 -8.64
C ILE A 201 13.24 14.06 -8.29
N VAL A 202 14.17 13.12 -8.50
CA VAL A 202 15.60 13.34 -8.27
C VAL A 202 16.20 14.24 -9.36
N HIS A 203 15.71 14.15 -10.60
CA HIS A 203 16.18 14.99 -11.72
C HIS A 203 15.42 16.32 -11.84
N TYR A 204 14.11 16.31 -11.59
CA TYR A 204 13.20 17.44 -11.78
C TYR A 204 12.22 17.56 -10.60
N PRO A 205 12.68 17.96 -9.39
CA PRO A 205 11.88 17.85 -8.18
C PRO A 205 10.54 18.60 -8.24
N ILE A 206 10.59 19.90 -8.57
CA ILE A 206 9.40 20.76 -8.58
C ILE A 206 8.45 20.39 -9.72
N ALA A 207 8.99 20.08 -10.91
CA ALA A 207 8.16 19.67 -12.04
C ALA A 207 7.43 18.35 -11.74
N THR A 208 8.12 17.38 -11.15
CA THR A 208 7.54 16.09 -10.76
C THR A 208 6.48 16.26 -9.67
N LEU A 209 6.73 17.11 -8.66
CA LEU A 209 5.75 17.43 -7.63
C LEU A 209 4.47 18.05 -8.24
N ILE A 210 4.61 19.09 -9.06
CA ILE A 210 3.46 19.77 -9.68
C ILE A 210 2.70 18.80 -10.59
N ALA A 211 3.43 18.00 -11.37
CA ALA A 211 2.85 17.00 -12.26
C ALA A 211 1.99 16.00 -11.47
N THR A 212 2.57 15.37 -10.45
CA THR A 212 1.92 14.30 -9.67
C THR A 212 0.79 14.78 -8.77
N VAL A 213 0.85 16.01 -8.25
CA VAL A 213 -0.14 16.53 -7.28
C VAL A 213 -1.22 17.35 -7.98
N ALA A 214 -0.85 18.24 -8.88
CA ALA A 214 -1.78 19.19 -9.50
C ALA A 214 -2.26 18.71 -10.88
N VAL A 215 -1.34 18.36 -11.79
CA VAL A 215 -1.69 18.04 -13.17
C VAL A 215 -2.46 16.73 -13.26
N GLN A 216 -2.03 15.69 -12.54
CA GLN A 216 -2.74 14.40 -12.50
C GLN A 216 -4.18 14.59 -11.99
N SER A 217 -4.36 15.33 -10.89
CA SER A 217 -5.69 15.61 -10.31
C SER A 217 -6.58 16.39 -11.28
N ALA A 218 -6.04 17.41 -11.96
CA ALA A 218 -6.77 18.15 -12.97
C ALA A 218 -7.16 17.28 -14.17
N LEU A 219 -6.26 16.41 -14.64
CA LEU A 219 -6.53 15.48 -15.74
C LEU A 219 -7.67 14.52 -15.41
N LEU A 220 -7.66 13.92 -14.21
CA LEU A 220 -8.73 13.03 -13.75
C LEU A 220 -10.07 13.77 -13.59
N THR A 221 -10.06 15.01 -13.11
CA THR A 221 -11.27 15.84 -13.02
C THR A 221 -11.83 16.16 -14.41
N VAL A 222 -10.98 16.54 -15.37
CA VAL A 222 -11.41 16.78 -16.75
C VAL A 222 -11.94 15.48 -17.38
N SER A 223 -11.24 14.37 -17.20
CA SER A 223 -11.67 13.05 -17.73
C SER A 223 -13.05 12.67 -17.20
N ARG A 224 -13.27 12.79 -15.89
CA ARG A 224 -14.57 12.51 -15.27
C ARG A 224 -15.66 13.47 -15.77
N ALA A 225 -15.35 14.76 -15.90
CA ALA A 225 -16.31 15.75 -16.43
C ALA A 225 -16.68 15.52 -17.91
N LEU A 226 -15.80 14.90 -18.70
CA LEU A 226 -16.09 14.51 -20.08
C LEU A 226 -17.00 13.27 -20.16
N GLN A 227 -16.92 12.38 -19.18
CA GLN A 227 -17.75 11.17 -19.08
C GLN A 227 -19.11 11.49 -18.48
N ASP A 228 -19.13 12.19 -17.34
CA ASP A 228 -20.32 12.63 -16.62
C ASP A 228 -20.17 14.10 -16.23
N ALA A 229 -20.76 14.96 -17.04
CA ALA A 229 -20.70 16.41 -16.83
C ALA A 229 -21.52 16.89 -15.62
N VAL A 230 -22.59 16.18 -15.29
CA VAL A 230 -23.47 16.47 -14.16
C VAL A 230 -23.72 15.16 -13.41
N SER A 231 -23.08 15.03 -12.25
CA SER A 231 -23.26 13.89 -11.36
C SER A 231 -24.30 14.24 -10.29
N VAL A 232 -25.27 13.36 -10.09
CA VAL A 232 -26.24 13.44 -9.00
C VAL A 232 -25.83 12.43 -7.96
N TYR A 233 -25.65 12.87 -6.72
CA TYR A 233 -25.32 12.02 -5.59
C TYR A 233 -26.51 12.00 -4.64
N VAL A 234 -26.98 10.80 -4.31
CA VAL A 234 -27.98 10.55 -3.28
C VAL A 234 -27.26 9.78 -2.19
N ALA A 235 -27.43 10.19 -0.94
CA ALA A 235 -26.93 9.41 0.17
C ALA A 235 -27.83 8.17 0.30
N THR A 236 -27.28 7.02 -0.04
CA THR A 236 -27.83 5.73 0.35
C THR A 236 -27.03 5.24 1.55
N PRO A 237 -27.59 4.33 2.36
CA PRO A 237 -26.80 3.42 3.18
C PRO A 237 -25.64 2.81 2.34
N SER A 238 -24.62 2.21 2.96
CA SER A 238 -23.64 1.31 2.31
C SER A 238 -23.18 0.24 3.29
N PRO A 239 -22.95 -1.02 2.87
CA PRO A 239 -22.37 -2.03 3.75
C PRO A 239 -21.05 -1.55 4.35
N ALA A 240 -20.70 -2.10 5.51
CA ALA A 240 -19.45 -1.77 6.18
C ALA A 240 -18.28 -2.16 5.27
N THR A 241 -17.48 -1.18 4.86
CA THR A 241 -16.30 -1.41 4.02
C THR A 241 -15.03 -1.07 4.77
N ALA A 242 -13.95 -1.79 4.44
CA ALA A 242 -12.64 -1.49 4.97
C ALA A 242 -12.29 0.00 4.74
N PRO A 243 -11.63 0.67 5.69
CA PRO A 243 -11.23 2.05 5.51
C PRO A 243 -10.42 2.22 4.22
N SER A 244 -10.67 3.29 3.47
CA SER A 244 -10.03 3.54 2.16
C SER A 244 -8.49 3.45 2.13
N TRP A 245 -7.81 3.57 3.27
CA TRP A 245 -6.37 3.42 3.40
C TRP A 245 -5.90 1.97 3.64
N ALA A 246 -6.77 1.08 4.11
CA ALA A 246 -6.46 -0.32 4.40
C ALA A 246 -6.39 -1.19 3.13
N GLY A 247 -7.07 -0.80 2.05
CA GLY A 247 -6.96 -1.49 0.75
C GLY A 247 -5.77 -1.06 -0.12
N ILE A 248 -4.90 -0.17 0.38
CA ILE A 248 -3.81 0.42 -0.43
C ILE A 248 -2.52 -0.36 -0.19
N ALA A 249 -1.87 -0.79 -1.28
CA ALA A 249 -0.54 -1.40 -1.29
C ALA A 249 0.59 -0.38 -1.00
N ILE A 250 0.59 0.21 0.20
CA ILE A 250 1.55 1.26 0.60
C ILE A 250 2.99 0.74 0.51
N GLN A 251 3.24 -0.52 0.88
CA GLN A 251 4.55 -1.16 0.72
C GLN A 251 4.98 -1.19 -0.75
N GLY A 252 4.09 -1.62 -1.66
CA GLY A 252 4.37 -1.69 -3.09
C GLY A 252 4.64 -0.32 -3.71
N HIS A 253 3.92 0.71 -3.26
CA HIS A 253 4.16 2.11 -3.65
C HIS A 253 5.51 2.62 -3.16
N ALA A 254 5.85 2.37 -1.89
CA ALA A 254 7.13 2.77 -1.31
C ALA A 254 8.30 2.04 -1.99
N LEU A 255 8.19 0.73 -2.21
CA LEU A 255 9.17 -0.09 -2.93
C LEU A 255 9.44 0.49 -4.32
N GLY A 256 8.39 0.72 -5.11
CA GLY A 256 8.50 1.32 -6.43
C GLY A 256 9.23 2.67 -6.38
N PHE A 257 8.79 3.57 -5.48
CA PHE A 257 9.42 4.88 -5.30
C PHE A 257 10.91 4.79 -4.98
N PHE A 258 11.31 3.92 -4.04
CA PHE A 258 12.71 3.76 -3.65
C PHE A 258 13.57 3.13 -4.76
N ILE A 259 13.05 2.15 -5.51
CA ILE A 259 13.75 1.59 -6.68
C ILE A 259 14.00 2.70 -7.70
N GLY A 260 12.95 3.45 -8.06
CA GLY A 260 13.05 4.58 -8.99
C GLY A 260 14.05 5.64 -8.52
N LEU A 261 14.01 5.97 -7.23
CA LEU A 261 14.90 6.93 -6.59
C LEU A 261 16.37 6.49 -6.64
N VAL A 262 16.66 5.23 -6.30
CA VAL A 262 18.02 4.68 -6.39
C VAL A 262 18.51 4.70 -7.83
N LEU A 263 17.68 4.28 -8.79
CA LEU A 263 18.03 4.35 -10.22
C LEU A 263 18.29 5.79 -10.69
N GLY A 264 17.50 6.76 -10.23
CA GLY A 264 17.69 8.18 -10.54
C GLY A 264 18.99 8.74 -9.95
N LEU A 265 19.30 8.37 -8.71
CA LEU A 265 20.57 8.74 -8.07
C LEU A 265 21.78 8.14 -8.80
N LEU A 266 21.70 6.88 -9.24
CA LEU A 266 22.76 6.24 -10.04
C LEU A 266 22.98 6.96 -11.38
N VAL A 267 21.91 7.44 -12.02
CA VAL A 267 22.01 8.21 -13.27
C VAL A 267 22.62 9.60 -13.02
N LEU A 268 22.23 10.30 -11.94
CA LEU A 268 22.85 11.57 -11.56
C LEU A 268 24.35 11.41 -11.25
N GLU A 269 24.72 10.39 -10.49
CA GLU A 269 26.11 10.09 -10.14
C GLU A 269 26.94 9.84 -11.40
N ARG A 270 26.40 9.03 -12.33
CA ARG A 270 27.06 8.77 -13.63
C ARG A 270 27.22 10.03 -14.47
N ARG A 271 26.32 11.01 -14.34
CA ARG A 271 26.36 12.29 -15.06
C ARG A 271 27.13 13.38 -14.30
N ASN A 272 27.56 13.10 -13.07
CA ASN A 272 28.19 14.06 -12.15
C ASN A 272 27.33 15.34 -11.97
N GLU A 273 26.01 15.16 -11.92
CA GLU A 273 25.01 16.22 -11.71
C GLU A 273 24.48 16.16 -10.27
N ARG A 274 24.10 17.31 -9.70
CA ARG A 274 23.54 17.39 -8.35
C ARG A 274 22.23 18.19 -8.36
N PRO A 275 21.16 17.72 -7.69
CA PRO A 275 19.93 18.47 -7.62
C PRO A 275 20.04 19.57 -6.56
N ASN A 276 19.14 20.54 -6.63
CA ASN A 276 18.98 21.51 -5.56
C ASN A 276 18.41 20.78 -4.31
N PRO A 277 19.13 20.75 -3.18
CA PRO A 277 18.73 19.99 -2.00
C PRO A 277 17.39 20.46 -1.41
N PHE A 278 17.12 21.77 -1.44
CA PHE A 278 15.88 22.32 -0.91
C PHE A 278 14.68 21.91 -1.76
N HIS A 279 14.80 22.01 -3.09
CA HIS A 279 13.75 21.56 -4.00
C HIS A 279 13.49 20.07 -3.91
N LEU A 280 14.56 19.26 -3.79
CA LEU A 280 14.43 17.81 -3.63
C LEU A 280 13.73 17.45 -2.31
N TRP A 281 14.19 18.02 -1.19
CA TRP A 281 13.60 17.79 0.12
C TRP A 281 12.11 18.15 0.13
N LEU A 282 11.78 19.36 -0.34
CA LEU A 282 10.41 19.86 -0.39
C LEU A 282 9.53 18.98 -1.29
N ALA A 283 10.02 18.60 -2.47
CA ALA A 283 9.28 17.77 -3.41
C ALA A 283 9.03 16.37 -2.84
N VAL A 284 10.05 15.70 -2.30
CA VAL A 284 9.91 14.36 -1.71
C VAL A 284 8.96 14.39 -0.52
N LEU A 285 9.08 15.39 0.36
CA LEU A 285 8.23 15.54 1.53
C LEU A 285 6.75 15.71 1.12
N LEU A 286 6.46 16.70 0.28
CA LEU A 286 5.08 16.99 -0.14
C LEU A 286 4.50 15.88 -1.01
N TYR A 287 5.31 15.24 -1.84
CA TYR A 287 4.89 14.06 -2.62
C TYR A 287 4.47 12.92 -1.68
N ALA A 288 5.31 12.57 -0.70
CA ALA A 288 5.04 11.49 0.23
C ALA A 288 3.76 11.73 1.06
N PHE A 289 3.54 12.96 1.52
CA PHE A 289 2.29 13.34 2.20
C PHE A 289 1.08 13.25 1.28
N SER A 290 1.19 13.80 0.07
CA SER A 290 0.10 13.80 -0.91
C SER A 290 -0.29 12.39 -1.35
N LYS A 291 0.66 11.45 -1.35
CA LYS A 291 0.44 10.05 -1.74
C LYS A 291 0.15 9.12 -0.55
N GLY A 292 -0.07 9.66 0.64
CA GLY A 292 -0.47 8.87 1.80
C GLY A 292 0.62 7.94 2.35
N LEU A 293 1.91 8.13 2.02
CA LEU A 293 2.99 7.23 2.46
C LEU A 293 3.22 7.22 3.99
N TRP A 294 2.54 8.10 4.72
CA TRP A 294 2.51 8.13 6.19
C TRP A 294 1.45 7.19 6.80
N GLN A 295 0.55 6.62 5.99
CA GLN A 295 -0.59 5.81 6.46
C GLN A 295 -0.16 4.39 6.86
N ILE A 296 0.76 4.26 7.81
CA ILE A 296 1.17 2.95 8.33
C ILE A 296 0.01 2.37 9.12
N TYR A 297 -0.48 1.19 8.74
CA TYR A 297 -1.61 0.55 9.39
C TYR A 297 -1.36 -0.93 9.70
N TRP A 298 -2.23 -1.50 10.54
CA TRP A 298 -2.26 -2.91 10.92
C TRP A 298 -3.70 -3.37 11.17
N PHE A 299 -3.95 -4.67 11.11
CA PHE A 299 -5.24 -5.29 11.40
C PHE A 299 -5.34 -5.65 12.90
N GLY A 300 -6.48 -5.34 13.53
CA GLY A 300 -6.80 -5.69 14.91
C GLY A 300 -7.89 -6.75 14.98
N GLU A 301 -8.34 -7.08 16.19
CA GLU A 301 -9.42 -8.05 16.42
C GLU A 301 -10.78 -7.55 15.93
N GLY A 302 -11.65 -8.47 15.49
CA GLY A 302 -13.05 -8.18 15.13
C GLY A 302 -13.21 -7.15 14.02
N ASN A 303 -12.50 -7.33 12.89
CA ASN A 303 -12.53 -6.42 11.73
C ASN A 303 -12.12 -4.95 12.06
N THR A 304 -11.26 -4.76 13.07
CA THR A 304 -10.75 -3.44 13.46
C THR A 304 -9.48 -3.09 12.69
N TYR A 305 -9.29 -1.81 12.34
CA TYR A 305 -8.09 -1.34 11.64
C TYR A 305 -7.35 -0.26 12.45
N LEU A 306 -6.06 -0.47 12.70
CA LEU A 306 -5.21 0.46 13.45
C LEU A 306 -4.38 1.33 12.51
N LEU A 307 -4.43 2.66 12.67
CA LEU A 307 -3.68 3.61 11.82
C LEU A 307 -2.66 4.44 12.63
N PHE A 308 -1.37 4.18 12.42
CA PHE A 308 -0.25 4.79 13.13
C PHE A 308 0.21 6.12 12.52
N ARG A 309 -0.65 7.15 12.57
CA ARG A 309 -0.41 8.46 11.94
C ARG A 309 0.90 9.13 12.39
N GLY A 310 1.09 9.27 13.71
CA GLY A 310 2.25 9.96 14.29
C GLY A 310 3.60 9.37 13.86
N PRO A 311 3.82 8.06 14.06
CA PRO A 311 5.01 7.37 13.57
C PRO A 311 5.23 7.52 12.06
N GLY A 312 4.16 7.37 11.26
CA GLY A 312 4.25 7.52 9.80
C GLY A 312 4.70 8.90 9.35
N VAL A 313 4.19 9.97 9.97
CA VAL A 313 4.62 11.35 9.72
C VAL A 313 6.11 11.53 10.02
N ALA A 314 6.58 11.02 11.17
CA ALA A 314 7.98 11.11 11.57
C ALA A 314 8.91 10.38 10.58
N ILE A 315 8.51 9.17 10.16
CA ILE A 315 9.25 8.36 9.17
C ILE A 315 9.38 9.11 7.84
N VAL A 316 8.29 9.69 7.32
CA VAL A 316 8.32 10.46 6.06
C VAL A 316 9.29 11.64 6.14
N VAL A 317 9.26 12.41 7.23
CA VAL A 317 10.17 13.55 7.44
C VAL A 317 11.64 13.11 7.48
N VAL A 318 11.93 12.03 8.22
CA VAL A 318 13.29 11.48 8.34
C VAL A 318 13.78 10.94 7.00
N LEU A 319 12.96 10.19 6.27
CA LEU A 319 13.31 9.64 4.96
C LEU A 319 13.54 10.74 3.92
N ALA A 320 12.71 11.79 3.88
CA ALA A 320 12.92 12.93 2.99
C ALA A 320 14.27 13.62 3.24
N LEU A 321 14.66 13.76 4.52
CA LEU A 321 15.98 14.28 4.90
C LEU A 321 17.11 13.33 4.46
N LEU A 322 16.97 12.03 4.72
CA LEU A 322 17.97 11.01 4.35
C LEU A 322 18.19 10.95 2.83
N ILE A 323 17.11 10.98 2.05
CA ILE A 323 17.16 11.05 0.58
C ILE A 323 17.91 12.31 0.12
N THR A 324 17.62 13.45 0.71
CA THR A 324 18.28 14.72 0.37
C THR A 324 19.76 14.67 0.69
N LEU A 325 20.14 14.09 1.83
CA LEU A 325 21.54 13.86 2.21
C LEU A 325 22.23 12.89 1.25
N ALA A 326 21.57 11.79 0.87
CA ALA A 326 22.09 10.82 -0.09
C ALA A 326 22.35 11.44 -1.48
N SER A 327 21.54 12.43 -1.87
CA SER A 327 21.60 13.04 -3.19
C SER A 327 22.55 14.25 -3.28
N ALA A 328 22.55 15.12 -2.27
CA ALA A 328 23.14 16.45 -2.37
C ALA A 328 24.19 16.75 -1.28
N ALA A 329 24.43 15.85 -0.32
CA ALA A 329 25.44 16.10 0.70
C ALA A 329 26.85 16.23 0.10
N PRO A 330 27.69 17.15 0.62
CA PRO A 330 29.10 17.18 0.28
C PRO A 330 29.80 15.88 0.68
N ASP A 331 30.84 15.50 -0.06
CA ASP A 331 31.69 14.33 0.22
C ASP A 331 32.64 14.57 1.41
N ARG A 332 32.08 15.05 2.52
CA ARG A 332 32.81 15.27 3.76
C ARG A 332 32.90 13.95 4.55
N PRO A 333 34.06 13.62 5.12
CA PRO A 333 34.21 12.43 5.96
C PRO A 333 33.31 12.55 7.19
N LEU A 334 32.67 11.44 7.58
CA LEU A 334 31.81 11.41 8.76
C LEU A 334 32.58 11.89 10.01
N PRO A 335 32.08 12.89 10.76
CA PRO A 335 32.71 13.28 12.01
C PRO A 335 32.69 12.09 12.98
N ARG A 336 33.84 11.69 13.54
CA ARG A 336 33.98 10.53 14.44
C ARG A 336 33.25 10.66 15.80
N ARG A 337 32.57 11.78 16.07
CA ARG A 337 32.08 12.17 17.41
C ARG A 337 30.62 11.81 17.78
N PRO A 338 29.61 11.83 16.88
CA PRO A 338 28.24 11.47 17.26
C PRO A 338 28.03 9.94 17.35
N VAL A 339 28.77 9.14 16.56
CA VAL A 339 28.66 7.66 16.54
C VAL A 339 29.09 7.03 17.87
N ARG A 340 30.18 7.50 18.48
CA ARG A 340 30.63 7.00 19.79
C ARG A 340 29.72 7.38 20.95
N TRP A 341 29.07 8.53 20.87
CA TRP A 341 28.14 9.00 21.91
C TRP A 341 26.85 8.17 21.91
N LEU A 342 26.30 7.86 20.73
CA LEU A 342 25.12 6.99 20.59
C LEU A 342 25.42 5.54 20.99
N LEU A 343 26.55 4.99 20.54
CA LEU A 343 27.01 3.65 20.91
C LEU A 343 27.23 3.54 22.43
N ARG A 344 27.88 4.52 23.08
CA ARG A 344 28.04 4.52 24.55
C ARG A 344 26.74 4.63 25.33
N ARG A 345 25.68 5.18 24.73
CA ARG A 345 24.37 5.32 25.40
C ARG A 345 23.54 4.04 25.27
N LEU A 346 23.72 3.30 24.18
CA LEU A 346 23.12 1.99 23.95
C LEU A 346 23.84 0.87 24.71
N THR A 347 25.18 0.96 24.87
CA THR A 347 25.98 -0.04 25.61
C THR A 347 26.28 0.35 27.06
N GLY A 348 26.00 1.59 27.47
CA GLY A 348 26.36 2.13 28.79
C GLY A 348 25.31 1.95 29.89
N ALA A 349 24.32 1.09 29.71
CA ALA A 349 23.36 0.71 30.75
C ALA A 349 23.72 -0.65 31.38
N SER A 350 25.00 -0.88 31.72
CA SER A 350 25.44 -2.01 32.56
C SER A 350 26.89 -1.82 33.02
N SER A 351 27.09 -0.87 33.95
CA SER A 351 28.29 -0.85 34.79
C SER A 351 28.06 0.05 36.00
N ARG A 352 27.22 -0.41 36.93
CA ARG A 352 27.40 -0.03 38.34
C ARG A 352 28.54 -0.90 38.88
N ASP A 353 29.69 -0.27 39.10
CA ASP A 353 30.83 -0.86 39.76
C ASP A 353 30.44 -1.41 41.14
N LEU A 354 30.59 -2.73 41.30
CA LEU A 354 30.55 -3.43 42.58
C LEU A 354 31.85 -3.14 43.35
N ARG A 355 31.75 -2.38 44.44
CA ARG A 355 32.75 -2.40 45.53
C ARG A 355 32.31 -3.38 46.61
N PRO A 356 33.21 -4.19 47.20
CA PRO A 356 32.87 -5.13 48.26
C PRO A 356 32.68 -4.42 49.62
N PRO A 357 31.85 -4.95 50.54
CA PRO A 357 31.41 -4.23 51.73
C PRO A 357 32.40 -4.35 52.88
N ALA A 358 32.49 -3.30 53.69
CA ALA A 358 33.02 -3.34 55.04
C ALA A 358 31.93 -2.82 56.01
N ASN A 359 31.60 -3.69 56.96
CA ASN A 359 30.82 -3.55 58.20
C ASN A 359 30.30 -2.16 58.60
N ALA A 360 28.99 -2.08 58.85
CA ALA A 360 28.42 -1.53 60.09
C ALA A 360 26.92 -1.87 60.23
N SER A 361 26.57 -2.31 61.43
CA SER A 361 25.25 -2.57 62.01
C SER A 361 24.29 -1.38 61.99
N SER A 362 22.99 -1.60 61.76
CA SER A 362 21.89 -1.33 62.73
C SER A 362 20.50 -1.61 62.12
N GLU A 363 19.69 -2.36 62.89
CA GLU A 363 18.26 -2.15 63.15
C GLU A 363 17.19 -2.14 62.01
N SER A 364 16.37 -3.20 62.04
CA SER A 364 14.91 -3.15 62.31
C SER A 364 14.01 -2.22 61.47
N ASN A 365 13.20 -2.79 60.55
CA ASN A 365 11.75 -3.06 60.74
C ASN A 365 11.00 -3.29 59.42
N GLY A 366 10.13 -4.33 59.41
CA GLY A 366 8.74 -4.24 58.93
C GLY A 366 8.42 -4.36 57.43
N GLY A 367 7.97 -5.57 57.04
CA GLY A 367 6.69 -5.77 56.32
C GLY A 367 6.57 -5.42 54.82
N PRO A 368 5.66 -6.10 54.09
CA PRO A 368 5.82 -6.38 52.66
C PRO A 368 5.02 -5.41 51.77
N ASP A 369 5.49 -5.17 50.53
CA ASP A 369 4.54 -4.82 49.48
C ASP A 369 4.95 -5.24 48.07
N ALA A 370 3.89 -5.47 47.29
CA ALA A 370 3.76 -6.30 46.12
C ALA A 370 4.55 -5.87 44.88
N THR A 371 4.99 -6.88 44.14
CA THR A 371 5.51 -6.79 42.79
C THR A 371 4.40 -6.66 41.75
N HIS A 372 4.62 -5.72 40.84
CA HIS A 372 4.37 -5.82 39.40
C HIS A 372 2.94 -6.12 38.92
N ARG A 373 2.27 -5.09 38.40
CA ARG A 373 1.54 -5.17 37.12
C ARG A 373 1.62 -3.84 36.35
N SER A 374 1.96 -3.99 35.07
CA SER A 374 1.45 -3.23 33.92
C SER A 374 1.65 -1.69 33.88
N ARG A 375 2.62 -1.26 33.06
CA ARG A 375 2.80 0.14 32.60
C ARG A 375 2.01 0.46 31.32
N ILE A 376 1.23 -0.49 30.80
CA ILE A 376 0.55 -0.37 29.50
C ILE A 376 -0.90 0.14 29.69
N GLU A 377 -1.53 -0.10 30.84
CA GLU A 377 -2.88 0.43 31.13
C GLU A 377 -2.91 1.95 31.37
N ARG A 378 -1.78 2.58 31.72
CA ARG A 378 -1.74 4.00 32.05
C ARG A 378 -1.69 4.95 30.84
N VAL A 379 -1.57 4.41 29.62
CA VAL A 379 -1.49 5.19 28.38
C VAL A 379 -2.86 5.30 27.68
N LEU A 380 -3.79 4.40 28.00
CA LEU A 380 -5.15 4.42 27.42
C LEU A 380 -6.13 5.29 28.23
N GLU A 381 -5.84 5.60 29.50
CA GLU A 381 -6.70 6.43 30.35
C GLU A 381 -6.50 7.95 30.17
N LEU A 382 -5.49 8.37 29.40
CA LEU A 382 -5.15 9.79 29.18
C LEU A 382 -5.78 10.40 27.91
N ALA A 383 -6.67 9.67 27.23
CA ALA A 383 -7.27 10.08 25.96
C ALA A 383 -8.81 10.32 25.99
N GLY A 384 -9.45 10.33 27.17
CA GLY A 384 -10.88 10.64 27.33
C GLY A 384 -11.11 11.93 28.12
N PHE A 385 -11.96 12.82 27.59
CA PHE A 385 -12.25 14.16 28.12
C PHE A 385 -13.49 14.22 29.03
N GLU A 386 -13.64 15.36 29.72
CA GLU A 386 -14.78 15.93 30.49
C GLU A 386 -14.72 15.74 32.03
N ARG A 387 -14.99 16.72 32.92
CA ARG A 387 -15.69 18.02 32.83
C ARG A 387 -15.31 18.97 33.99
N GLU A 388 -15.68 20.24 33.79
CA GLU A 388 -15.78 21.47 34.62
C GLU A 388 -15.72 21.40 36.16
N ASP A 389 -15.04 22.39 36.79
CA ASP A 389 -15.67 23.28 37.79
C ASP A 389 -14.81 24.51 38.20
N GLU A 390 -15.52 25.52 38.68
CA GLU A 390 -15.19 26.95 38.82
C GLU A 390 -14.14 27.40 39.87
N SER A 391 -13.76 28.68 39.72
CA SER A 391 -13.49 29.71 40.76
C SER A 391 -12.03 30.03 41.19
N GLY A 392 -11.64 31.31 41.01
CA GLY A 392 -10.41 31.92 41.58
C GLY A 392 -10.62 32.44 43.02
N PRO A 393 -9.86 33.44 43.54
CA PRO A 393 -8.67 34.15 43.02
C PRO A 393 -7.51 34.30 44.05
N LEU A 394 -6.45 35.07 43.70
CA LEU A 394 -5.59 35.98 44.53
C LEU A 394 -4.10 35.92 44.12
N SER A 395 -3.54 37.00 43.55
CA SER A 395 -2.54 37.93 44.16
C SER A 395 -1.11 37.35 44.28
N SER A 396 0.03 38.01 44.11
CA SER A 396 0.46 39.40 43.84
C SER A 396 2.00 39.39 43.62
N ASN A 397 2.54 40.43 42.96
CA ASN A 397 3.91 40.99 43.04
C ASN A 397 5.14 40.10 42.70
N GLY A 398 6.25 40.57 42.13
CA GLY A 398 6.69 41.90 41.70
C GLY A 398 8.15 41.87 41.21
N SER A 399 8.45 42.67 40.17
CA SER A 399 9.66 43.48 39.91
C SER A 399 11.11 43.02 40.23
N THR A 400 11.98 43.17 39.20
CA THR A 400 13.34 43.82 39.18
C THR A 400 14.48 43.20 40.02
N ASP A 401 15.79 43.38 39.80
CA ASP A 401 16.78 43.91 38.83
C ASP A 401 18.16 43.60 39.49
N ARG A 402 19.27 43.62 38.71
CA ARG A 402 20.67 43.85 39.15
C ARG A 402 21.37 42.68 39.90
N GLY A 403 22.62 42.30 39.69
CA GLY A 403 23.77 42.83 38.95
C GLY A 403 25.03 42.73 39.83
N ASP A 404 26.10 42.06 39.39
CA ASP A 404 27.53 42.27 39.76
C ASP A 404 28.43 41.37 38.88
N ARG A 405 29.48 41.80 38.13
CA ARG A 405 30.78 42.44 38.47
C ARG A 405 31.71 41.45 39.23
N ILE A 406 33.02 41.20 38.98
CA ILE A 406 34.16 41.90 38.34
C ILE A 406 35.25 40.89 37.86
N ARG A 407 36.02 41.36 36.85
CA ARG A 407 37.36 41.03 36.30
C ARG A 407 38.42 40.30 37.15
N GLU A 408 39.33 39.58 36.47
CA GLU A 408 40.78 39.88 36.52
C GLU A 408 41.58 39.40 35.29
N LEU A 409 42.58 40.20 34.90
CA LEU A 409 43.53 40.03 33.79
C LEU A 409 44.82 39.37 34.28
N SER A 410 45.55 38.68 33.40
CA SER A 410 47.03 38.79 33.37
C SER A 410 47.61 38.37 32.00
N ILE A 411 48.59 39.17 31.57
CA ILE A 411 49.36 39.15 30.31
C ILE A 411 50.83 38.87 30.68
N GLY A 412 51.57 38.17 29.81
CA GLY A 412 53.05 38.14 29.80
C GLY A 412 53.52 37.46 28.50
N VAL A 413 53.88 38.18 27.42
CA VAL A 413 55.16 38.88 27.09
C VAL A 413 56.29 37.93 26.66
N ALA A 414 56.85 38.23 25.49
CA ALA A 414 57.97 37.55 24.81
C ALA A 414 59.14 38.51 24.57
N HIS A 415 60.39 38.03 24.69
CA HIS A 415 61.70 38.50 24.14
C HIS A 415 62.82 37.70 24.89
N ASP A 416 64.03 37.36 24.41
CA ASP A 416 64.83 37.67 23.22
C ASP A 416 66.04 36.69 23.08
N ASP A 417 66.58 36.61 21.85
CA ASP A 417 67.88 36.22 21.27
C ASP A 417 69.00 35.34 21.91
N GLY A 418 69.64 34.53 21.02
CA GLY A 418 71.11 34.43 20.93
C GLY A 418 71.78 33.04 20.74
N GLY A 419 72.36 32.75 19.55
CA GLY A 419 73.64 31.98 19.41
C GLY A 419 73.62 30.52 18.90
N ARG A 420 74.21 30.29 17.70
CA ARG A 420 74.38 29.07 16.87
C ARG A 420 75.55 28.11 17.34
N PRO A 421 75.95 27.05 16.58
CA PRO A 421 75.22 25.90 16.01
C PRO A 421 75.97 24.54 16.20
N GLN A 422 75.32 23.40 16.49
CA GLN A 422 75.91 22.08 16.25
C GLN A 422 74.88 21.02 15.81
N SER A 423 75.17 20.40 14.66
CA SER A 423 74.71 19.08 14.18
C SER A 423 73.20 18.82 14.03
N GLN A 424 72.57 19.50 13.08
CA GLN A 424 71.33 19.05 12.43
C GLN A 424 71.65 18.25 11.16
N THR A 425 72.04 16.98 11.27
CA THR A 425 72.07 16.10 10.07
C THR A 425 71.75 14.62 10.34
N GLN A 426 71.40 14.22 11.57
CA GLN A 426 71.04 12.81 11.84
C GLN A 426 69.69 12.59 12.57
N ARG A 427 68.91 13.64 12.85
CA ARG A 427 67.53 13.50 13.37
C ARG A 427 66.41 13.79 12.35
N GLN A 428 66.74 14.18 11.12
CA GLN A 428 65.73 14.40 10.07
C GLN A 428 65.53 13.18 9.16
N ALA A 429 66.48 12.22 9.14
CA ALA A 429 66.36 11.00 8.33
C ALA A 429 65.52 9.88 8.97
N GLN A 430 65.18 9.97 10.27
CA GLN A 430 64.26 9.01 10.92
C GLN A 430 62.83 9.54 11.07
N THR A 431 62.62 10.86 11.07
CA THR A 431 61.28 11.46 11.14
C THR A 431 60.60 11.50 9.76
N GLN A 432 61.35 11.60 8.66
CA GLN A 432 60.76 11.54 7.31
C GLN A 432 60.34 10.12 6.90
N THR A 433 61.08 9.09 7.28
CA THR A 433 60.74 7.68 6.97
C THR A 433 59.60 7.14 7.83
N GLN A 434 59.31 7.70 9.00
CA GLN A 434 58.10 7.37 9.78
C GLN A 434 56.88 8.21 9.41
N THR A 435 57.05 9.36 8.73
CA THR A 435 55.93 10.18 8.28
C THR A 435 55.42 9.72 6.90
N GLN A 436 56.30 9.31 5.98
CA GLN A 436 55.89 8.80 4.65
C GLN A 436 55.26 7.40 4.68
N THR A 437 55.67 6.54 5.62
CA THR A 437 55.10 5.18 5.77
C THR A 437 53.79 5.19 6.58
N ARG A 438 53.52 6.25 7.37
CA ARG A 438 52.21 6.44 8.02
C ARG A 438 51.18 7.12 7.12
N THR A 439 51.59 8.03 6.24
CA THR A 439 50.64 8.67 5.30
C THR A 439 50.23 7.72 4.17
N SER A 440 51.08 6.77 3.78
CA SER A 440 50.73 5.81 2.71
C SER A 440 49.93 4.59 3.19
N ALA A 441 49.90 4.33 4.52
CA ALA A 441 49.12 3.24 5.11
C ALA A 441 47.79 3.70 5.75
N GLU A 442 47.59 5.01 5.95
CA GLU A 442 46.30 5.57 6.41
C GLU A 442 45.36 6.03 5.27
N ASP A 443 45.85 6.06 4.02
CA ASP A 443 45.07 6.48 2.84
C ASP A 443 44.29 5.34 2.16
N THR A 444 44.25 4.14 2.77
CA THR A 444 43.42 3.01 2.32
C THR A 444 42.44 2.53 3.41
N GLU A 445 42.04 3.39 4.34
CA GLU A 445 40.75 3.23 5.02
C GLU A 445 39.72 4.06 4.25
N SER A 446 38.82 3.43 3.51
CA SER A 446 37.72 4.13 2.82
C SER A 446 36.93 4.95 3.85
N ARG A 447 37.23 6.25 3.98
CA ARG A 447 36.51 7.13 4.90
C ARG A 447 35.11 7.30 4.34
N ALA A 448 34.15 6.57 4.89
CA ALA A 448 32.75 6.70 4.54
C ALA A 448 32.35 8.18 4.56
N THR A 449 31.92 8.68 3.40
CA THR A 449 31.44 10.05 3.25
C THR A 449 30.01 10.14 3.80
N GLN A 450 29.59 11.32 4.24
CA GLN A 450 28.21 11.55 4.68
C GLN A 450 27.19 11.12 3.62
N ARG A 451 27.49 11.43 2.35
CA ARG A 451 26.67 11.03 1.20
C ARG A 451 26.62 9.51 1.01
N GLY A 452 27.78 8.85 1.07
CA GLY A 452 27.86 7.38 0.95
C GLY A 452 27.10 6.66 2.06
N ALA A 453 27.19 7.16 3.30
CA ALA A 453 26.44 6.61 4.42
C ALA A 453 24.92 6.83 4.28
N ALA A 454 24.49 8.02 3.80
CA ALA A 454 23.08 8.29 3.54
C ALA A 454 22.53 7.44 2.38
N PHE A 455 23.32 7.23 1.32
CA PHE A 455 22.96 6.32 0.23
C PHE A 455 22.81 4.88 0.72
N LEU A 456 23.73 4.39 1.55
CA LEU A 456 23.63 3.07 2.18
C LEU A 456 22.38 2.96 3.06
N ALA A 457 22.01 4.02 3.79
CA ALA A 457 20.78 4.02 4.58
C ALA A 457 19.52 3.93 3.69
N VAL A 458 19.48 4.65 2.57
CA VAL A 458 18.39 4.54 1.58
C VAL A 458 18.33 3.14 0.97
N ALA A 459 19.47 2.57 0.60
CA ALA A 459 19.56 1.20 0.08
C ALA A 459 19.13 0.16 1.13
N LEU A 460 19.43 0.38 2.41
CA LEU A 460 18.97 -0.47 3.50
C LEU A 460 17.45 -0.42 3.66
N VAL A 461 16.84 0.76 3.59
CA VAL A 461 15.37 0.89 3.61
C VAL A 461 14.74 0.11 2.46
N LEU A 462 15.29 0.24 1.25
CA LEU A 462 14.86 -0.54 0.09
C LEU A 462 15.01 -2.05 0.33
N ALA A 463 16.14 -2.49 0.89
CA ALA A 463 16.38 -3.89 1.19
C ALA A 463 15.42 -4.44 2.26
N VAL A 464 15.06 -3.65 3.28
CA VAL A 464 14.06 -4.03 4.29
C VAL A 464 12.68 -4.16 3.64
N LEU A 465 12.25 -3.16 2.85
CA LEU A 465 10.95 -3.19 2.16
C LEU A 465 10.82 -4.41 1.23
N ALA A 466 11.89 -4.75 0.51
CA ALA A 466 11.92 -5.93 -0.36
C ALA A 466 12.01 -7.24 0.44
N GLY A 467 12.82 -7.27 1.50
CA GLY A 467 13.04 -8.45 2.33
C GLY A 467 11.80 -8.91 3.08
N MET A 468 10.93 -7.98 3.50
CA MET A 468 9.65 -8.29 4.16
C MET A 468 8.72 -9.14 3.30
N ALA A 469 8.78 -9.01 1.97
CA ALA A 469 7.93 -9.76 1.05
C ALA A 469 8.37 -11.21 0.87
N ILE A 470 9.65 -11.53 1.12
CA ILE A 470 10.21 -12.87 0.88
C ILE A 470 9.52 -13.97 1.72
N PRO A 471 9.45 -13.87 3.06
CA PRO A 471 8.80 -14.92 3.85
C PRO A 471 7.30 -15.03 3.54
N VAL A 472 6.62 -13.90 3.33
CA VAL A 472 5.18 -13.88 3.02
C VAL A 472 4.88 -14.57 1.70
N ASN A 473 5.63 -14.29 0.64
CA ASN A 473 5.42 -14.92 -0.68
C ASN A 473 5.91 -16.38 -0.76
N LEU A 474 6.65 -16.86 0.23
CA LEU A 474 7.07 -18.27 0.35
C LEU A 474 6.10 -19.10 1.18
N ALA A 475 5.20 -18.47 1.93
CA ALA A 475 4.17 -19.16 2.67
C ALA A 475 3.24 -19.87 1.68
N VAL A 476 2.94 -21.14 1.98
CA VAL A 476 1.95 -21.93 1.26
C VAL A 476 0.64 -21.77 2.00
N VAL A 477 -0.38 -21.39 1.26
CA VAL A 477 -1.78 -21.39 1.71
C VAL A 477 -2.23 -22.85 1.67
N GLU A 478 -2.44 -23.45 2.84
CA GLU A 478 -3.03 -24.79 2.96
C GLU A 478 -4.54 -24.62 2.96
N SER A 479 -5.21 -25.02 1.87
CA SER A 479 -6.66 -24.90 1.76
C SER A 479 -7.37 -25.61 2.90
N ALA A 480 -8.16 -24.86 3.65
CA ALA A 480 -8.94 -25.33 4.79
C ALA A 480 -10.09 -26.25 4.38
N SER A 481 -10.52 -26.20 3.11
CA SER A 481 -11.55 -27.07 2.55
C SER A 481 -11.01 -27.87 1.38
N ASP A 482 -11.35 -29.16 1.36
CA ASP A 482 -11.09 -30.11 0.26
C ASP A 482 -12.23 -30.06 -0.79
N GLY A 483 -12.95 -28.93 -0.88
CA GLY A 483 -14.16 -28.81 -1.68
C GLY A 483 -15.38 -29.54 -1.10
N SER A 484 -15.31 -30.05 0.14
CA SER A 484 -16.43 -30.75 0.79
C SER A 484 -17.47 -29.82 1.42
N ALA A 485 -17.31 -28.49 1.34
CA ALA A 485 -18.33 -27.57 1.81
C ALA A 485 -19.64 -27.84 1.05
N PRO A 486 -20.78 -27.95 1.75
CA PRO A 486 -22.07 -28.10 1.10
C PRO A 486 -22.26 -27.04 0.02
N GLY A 487 -22.73 -27.47 -1.17
CA GLY A 487 -23.05 -26.57 -2.28
C GLY A 487 -21.89 -25.79 -2.90
N ALA A 488 -20.62 -26.17 -2.63
CA ALA A 488 -19.47 -25.57 -3.30
C ALA A 488 -19.51 -25.77 -4.82
N ILE A 489 -19.07 -24.75 -5.56
CA ILE A 489 -18.98 -24.76 -7.03
C ILE A 489 -17.51 -24.88 -7.44
N GLU A 490 -17.20 -25.92 -8.20
CA GLU A 490 -15.87 -26.15 -8.78
C GLU A 490 -15.83 -25.71 -10.25
N ILE A 491 -14.89 -24.83 -10.59
CA ILE A 491 -14.64 -24.38 -11.96
C ILE A 491 -13.14 -24.47 -12.26
N ASP A 492 -12.75 -25.45 -13.09
CA ASP A 492 -11.35 -25.77 -13.38
C ASP A 492 -10.60 -26.10 -12.08
N ASP A 493 -9.67 -25.24 -11.65
CA ASP A 493 -8.94 -25.39 -10.38
C ASP A 493 -9.48 -24.48 -9.25
N TYR A 494 -10.56 -23.75 -9.48
CA TYR A 494 -11.17 -22.86 -8.48
C TYR A 494 -12.31 -23.55 -7.74
N VAL A 495 -12.31 -23.41 -6.41
CA VAL A 495 -13.43 -23.77 -5.54
C VAL A 495 -14.06 -22.48 -5.02
N ILE A 496 -15.37 -22.38 -5.13
CA ILE A 496 -16.16 -21.23 -4.68
C ILE A 496 -17.19 -21.74 -3.69
N GLU A 497 -17.11 -21.28 -2.44
CA GLU A 497 -17.94 -21.76 -1.34
C GLU A 497 -18.38 -20.60 -0.44
N TYR A 498 -19.37 -20.84 0.41
CA TYR A 498 -19.73 -19.93 1.48
C TYR A 498 -19.32 -20.54 2.82
N ASP A 499 -18.55 -19.79 3.61
CA ASP A 499 -18.08 -20.24 4.93
C ASP A 499 -18.14 -19.10 5.95
N GLU A 500 -18.46 -19.44 7.20
CA GLU A 500 -18.49 -18.50 8.32
C GLU A 500 -17.41 -18.86 9.34
N ASN A 501 -16.58 -17.87 9.67
CA ASN A 501 -15.35 -18.05 10.46
C ASN A 501 -14.27 -18.90 9.77
N ALA A 502 -14.16 -18.78 8.45
CA ALA A 502 -13.08 -19.36 7.68
C ALA A 502 -11.73 -18.83 8.19
N SER A 503 -10.80 -19.73 8.53
CA SER A 503 -9.47 -19.32 8.98
C SER A 503 -8.72 -18.60 7.87
N ASN A 504 -8.18 -17.42 8.15
CA ASN A 504 -7.48 -16.63 7.13
C ASN A 504 -6.08 -17.18 6.85
N GLU A 505 -5.97 -17.91 5.75
CA GLU A 505 -4.76 -18.63 5.36
C GLU A 505 -3.64 -17.73 4.81
N LEU A 506 -3.96 -16.48 4.42
CA LEU A 506 -2.95 -15.53 3.93
C LEU A 506 -2.06 -14.97 5.05
N VAL A 507 -2.50 -15.04 6.32
CA VAL A 507 -1.79 -14.47 7.48
C VAL A 507 -1.17 -15.54 8.38
N SER A 508 -1.83 -16.70 8.51
CA SER A 508 -1.39 -17.82 9.35
C SER A 508 -0.06 -18.45 8.89
N GLY A 509 0.33 -18.30 7.61
CA GLY A 509 1.61 -18.76 7.09
C GLY A 509 2.85 -17.91 7.44
N ILE A 510 2.70 -16.76 8.10
CA ILE A 510 3.81 -15.78 8.30
C ILE A 510 4.69 -16.12 9.52
N GLY A 511 4.36 -17.13 10.32
CA GLY A 511 5.22 -17.56 11.44
C GLY A 511 5.40 -16.46 12.50
N LEU A 512 4.36 -15.65 12.73
CA LEU A 512 4.26 -14.64 13.80
C LEU A 512 3.35 -15.10 14.95
N ASP A 513 3.11 -16.40 15.03
CA ASP A 513 2.49 -17.17 16.12
C ASP A 513 3.17 -16.94 17.49
N VAL A 514 4.34 -16.31 17.51
CA VAL A 514 5.09 -15.97 18.73
C VAL A 514 4.64 -14.64 19.35
N ALA A 515 3.77 -13.84 18.70
CA ALA A 515 3.43 -12.50 19.19
C ALA A 515 1.94 -12.09 19.21
N ILE A 516 1.05 -12.67 18.41
CA ILE A 516 -0.35 -12.20 18.28
C ILE A 516 -1.30 -13.39 18.02
N ASP A 517 -2.52 -13.31 18.55
CA ASP A 517 -3.60 -14.29 18.38
C ASP A 517 -4.26 -14.13 17.00
N ASP A 518 -4.29 -15.19 16.20
CA ASP A 518 -4.77 -15.19 14.81
C ASP A 518 -6.31 -15.32 14.71
N SER A 519 -6.99 -15.50 15.85
CA SER A 519 -8.45 -15.65 15.98
C SER A 519 -9.26 -14.47 15.47
N GLY A 520 -8.67 -13.27 15.36
CA GLY A 520 -9.34 -12.04 14.91
C GLY A 520 -9.38 -11.82 13.40
N LEU A 521 -8.86 -12.74 12.59
CA LEU A 521 -8.70 -12.58 11.14
C LEU A 521 -9.61 -13.47 10.31
N ALA A 522 -10.48 -14.28 10.93
CA ALA A 522 -11.39 -15.18 10.22
C ALA A 522 -12.30 -14.40 9.26
N GLY A 523 -12.44 -14.89 8.03
CA GLY A 523 -13.35 -14.35 7.02
C GLY A 523 -14.70 -15.05 7.09
N SER A 524 -15.77 -14.32 6.83
CA SER A 524 -17.13 -14.89 6.79
C SER A 524 -17.80 -14.36 5.53
N GLY A 525 -18.15 -15.26 4.61
CA GLY A 525 -18.72 -14.89 3.32
C GLY A 525 -18.38 -15.89 2.22
N VAL A 526 -18.30 -15.39 0.98
CA VAL A 526 -17.97 -16.19 -0.19
C VAL A 526 -16.46 -16.28 -0.36
N ILE A 527 -15.93 -17.49 -0.23
CA ILE A 527 -14.52 -17.80 -0.33
C ILE A 527 -14.22 -18.36 -1.72
N VAL A 528 -13.13 -17.88 -2.31
CA VAL A 528 -12.58 -18.41 -3.56
C VAL A 528 -11.17 -18.92 -3.29
N SER A 529 -10.97 -20.21 -3.52
CA SER A 529 -9.68 -20.87 -3.31
C SER A 529 -9.17 -21.53 -4.59
N ASN A 530 -7.85 -21.71 -4.66
CA ASN A 530 -7.17 -22.50 -5.68
C ASN A 530 -5.90 -23.08 -5.06
N GLU A 531 -5.99 -24.35 -4.64
CA GLU A 531 -4.90 -25.08 -3.99
C GLU A 531 -3.62 -25.06 -4.82
N ARG A 532 -3.75 -25.32 -6.13
CA ARG A 532 -2.62 -25.45 -7.06
C ARG A 532 -1.74 -24.20 -7.10
N HIS A 533 -2.35 -23.03 -6.93
CA HIS A 533 -1.68 -21.74 -7.00
C HIS A 533 -1.57 -21.05 -5.62
N SER A 534 -1.97 -21.73 -4.54
CA SER A 534 -1.99 -21.16 -3.18
C SER A 534 -2.77 -19.84 -3.14
N ILE A 535 -3.97 -19.83 -3.71
CA ILE A 535 -4.88 -18.68 -3.70
C ILE A 535 -5.98 -18.94 -2.68
N TRP A 536 -6.23 -17.95 -1.83
CA TRP A 536 -7.38 -17.90 -0.94
C TRP A 536 -7.83 -16.44 -0.84
N LEU A 537 -9.14 -16.21 -0.88
CA LEU A 537 -9.73 -14.88 -1.00
C LEU A 537 -11.17 -14.91 -0.52
N GLU A 538 -11.52 -14.04 0.42
CA GLU A 538 -12.90 -13.65 0.69
C GLU A 538 -13.34 -12.68 -0.43
N ALA A 539 -14.07 -13.20 -1.41
CA ALA A 539 -14.51 -12.46 -2.60
C ALA A 539 -15.68 -11.54 -2.29
N VAL A 540 -16.59 -11.98 -1.42
CA VAL A 540 -17.76 -11.24 -0.95
C VAL A 540 -17.88 -11.47 0.55
N THR A 541 -17.97 -10.42 1.36
CA THR A 541 -18.16 -10.59 2.82
C THR A 541 -19.62 -10.88 3.15
N LYS A 542 -19.88 -11.50 4.30
CA LYS A 542 -21.22 -11.78 4.84
C LYS A 542 -22.03 -10.49 4.95
N GLU A 543 -21.45 -9.41 5.47
CA GLU A 543 -22.14 -8.12 5.63
C GLU A 543 -22.44 -7.46 4.28
N GLN A 544 -21.59 -7.66 3.27
CA GLN A 544 -21.88 -7.19 1.92
C GLN A 544 -23.06 -7.96 1.34
N LEU A 545 -23.06 -9.29 1.45
CA LEU A 545 -24.12 -10.14 0.93
C LEU A 545 -25.45 -9.95 1.68
N GLU A 546 -25.41 -9.72 2.98
CA GLU A 546 -26.57 -9.34 3.81
C GLU A 546 -27.20 -8.02 3.31
N ALA A 547 -26.35 -7.04 2.97
CA ALA A 547 -26.83 -5.77 2.44
C ALA A 547 -27.40 -5.91 1.01
N THR A 548 -26.69 -6.56 0.10
CA THR A 548 -27.05 -6.58 -1.34
C THR A 548 -28.00 -7.70 -1.74
N GLY A 549 -28.11 -8.77 -0.95
CA GLY A 549 -28.94 -9.95 -1.24
C GLY A 549 -28.41 -10.83 -2.37
N SER A 550 -27.69 -10.26 -3.34
CA SER A 550 -27.05 -11.02 -4.42
C SER A 550 -25.75 -10.40 -4.87
N GLU A 551 -24.78 -11.24 -5.22
CA GLU A 551 -23.46 -10.84 -5.69
C GLU A 551 -22.96 -11.80 -6.78
N THR A 552 -21.90 -11.40 -7.48
CA THR A 552 -21.26 -12.24 -8.49
C THR A 552 -19.76 -12.37 -8.25
N VAL A 553 -19.24 -13.56 -8.50
CA VAL A 553 -17.82 -13.88 -8.41
C VAL A 553 -17.32 -14.31 -9.79
N THR A 554 -16.38 -13.55 -10.34
CA THR A 554 -15.74 -13.88 -11.64
C THR A 554 -14.40 -14.58 -11.41
N VAL A 555 -14.30 -15.82 -11.88
CA VAL A 555 -13.04 -16.59 -11.96
C VAL A 555 -12.60 -16.73 -13.41
N GLY A 556 -11.34 -17.10 -13.64
CA GLY A 556 -10.85 -17.24 -15.02
C GLY A 556 -9.37 -17.50 -15.13
N GLY A 557 -8.90 -17.51 -16.38
CA GLY A 557 -7.51 -17.71 -16.73
C GLY A 557 -7.20 -17.16 -18.13
N PRO A 558 -6.03 -17.48 -18.69
CA PRO A 558 -5.70 -17.07 -20.04
C PRO A 558 -6.71 -17.58 -21.07
N GLY A 559 -7.56 -16.68 -21.57
CA GLY A 559 -8.51 -16.95 -22.66
C GLY A 559 -9.88 -17.47 -22.24
N TRP A 560 -10.20 -17.52 -20.95
CA TRP A 560 -11.52 -17.94 -20.45
C TRP A 560 -11.92 -17.18 -19.19
N ARG A 561 -13.23 -17.07 -18.96
CA ARG A 561 -13.85 -16.52 -17.75
C ARG A 561 -15.12 -17.29 -17.46
N GLU A 562 -15.43 -17.43 -16.18
CA GLU A 562 -16.72 -17.93 -15.71
C GLU A 562 -17.20 -17.04 -14.56
N THR A 563 -18.51 -16.92 -14.42
CA THR A 563 -19.14 -16.12 -13.38
C THR A 563 -20.06 -17.01 -12.57
N VAL A 564 -19.96 -16.91 -11.25
CA VAL A 564 -20.83 -17.60 -10.29
C VAL A 564 -21.69 -16.55 -9.59
N HIS A 565 -22.98 -16.79 -9.55
CA HIS A 565 -23.96 -16.01 -8.80
C HIS A 565 -24.05 -16.54 -7.38
N VAL A 566 -24.22 -15.61 -6.45
CA VAL A 566 -24.43 -15.88 -5.03
C VAL A 566 -25.68 -15.12 -4.63
N GLU A 567 -26.63 -15.81 -4.02
CA GLU A 567 -27.87 -15.22 -3.51
C GLU A 567 -28.04 -15.58 -2.04
N ARG A 568 -28.39 -14.58 -1.25
CA ARG A 568 -28.85 -14.72 0.12
C ARG A 568 -30.34 -14.42 0.16
N THR A 569 -31.08 -15.31 0.80
CA THR A 569 -32.48 -15.09 1.13
C THR A 569 -32.66 -15.37 2.60
N GLY A 570 -33.40 -14.53 3.32
CA GLY A 570 -33.60 -14.73 4.75
C GLY A 570 -34.86 -14.07 5.30
N TRP A 571 -35.07 -14.33 6.57
CA TRP A 571 -36.12 -13.78 7.40
C TRP A 571 -35.50 -13.28 8.70
N GLU A 572 -36.05 -12.20 9.24
CA GLU A 572 -35.66 -11.59 10.50
C GLU A 572 -36.81 -11.77 11.51
N PRO A 573 -36.70 -12.77 12.42
CA PRO A 573 -37.62 -12.91 13.53
C PRO A 573 -37.64 -11.67 14.42
N VAL A 574 -38.83 -11.29 14.90
CA VAL A 574 -38.98 -10.12 15.76
C VAL A 574 -38.22 -10.34 17.07
N GLY A 575 -37.20 -9.50 17.30
CA GLY A 575 -36.34 -9.59 18.49
C GLY A 575 -35.30 -10.72 18.44
N GLY A 576 -35.18 -11.41 17.31
CA GLY A 576 -34.21 -12.49 17.06
C GLY A 576 -33.06 -12.08 16.13
N GLU A 577 -32.25 -13.05 15.75
CA GLU A 577 -31.20 -12.94 14.73
C GLU A 577 -31.73 -13.41 13.36
N SER A 578 -31.14 -12.94 12.27
CA SER A 578 -31.56 -13.34 10.93
C SER A 578 -31.37 -14.83 10.65
N VAL A 579 -32.39 -15.45 10.07
CA VAL A 579 -32.38 -16.84 9.61
C VAL A 579 -32.37 -16.82 8.09
N TYR A 580 -31.31 -17.31 7.48
CA TYR A 580 -31.08 -17.18 6.03
C TYR A 580 -30.42 -18.41 5.42
N GLN A 581 -30.49 -18.45 4.10
CA GLN A 581 -29.86 -19.44 3.25
C GLN A 581 -28.99 -18.72 2.22
N VAL A 582 -27.92 -19.39 1.79
CA VAL A 582 -27.05 -18.91 0.70
C VAL A 582 -27.02 -19.94 -0.41
N TRP A 583 -27.27 -19.47 -1.64
CA TRP A 583 -27.35 -20.28 -2.85
C TRP A 583 -26.29 -19.85 -3.86
N LEU A 584 -25.63 -20.81 -4.51
CA LEU A 584 -24.60 -20.59 -5.51
C LEU A 584 -24.95 -21.28 -6.83
N TRP A 585 -24.67 -20.63 -7.97
CA TRP A 585 -24.78 -21.26 -9.28
C TRP A 585 -23.89 -20.62 -10.35
N PRO A 586 -23.37 -21.39 -11.32
CA PRO A 586 -22.72 -20.83 -12.50
C PRO A 586 -23.69 -20.01 -13.38
N GLU A 587 -23.18 -18.98 -14.03
CA GLU A 587 -23.91 -18.18 -15.02
C GLU A 587 -24.56 -19.08 -16.08
N GLY A 588 -25.88 -18.93 -16.26
CA GLY A 588 -26.65 -19.74 -17.20
C GLY A 588 -27.09 -21.13 -16.69
N ASP A 589 -26.84 -21.45 -15.41
CA ASP A 589 -27.20 -22.74 -14.78
C ASP A 589 -28.03 -22.58 -13.49
N GLU A 590 -28.88 -21.56 -13.44
CA GLU A 590 -29.75 -21.23 -12.28
C GLU A 590 -30.66 -22.39 -11.86
N GLU A 591 -31.11 -23.22 -12.81
CA GLU A 591 -31.95 -24.39 -12.55
C GLU A 591 -31.25 -25.44 -11.66
N ASN A 592 -29.92 -25.45 -11.62
CA ASN A 592 -29.11 -26.36 -10.81
C ASN A 592 -28.39 -25.65 -9.65
N ARG A 593 -28.98 -24.57 -9.11
CA ARG A 593 -28.43 -23.87 -7.95
C ARG A 593 -28.20 -24.80 -6.76
N GLN A 594 -27.12 -24.55 -6.04
CA GLN A 594 -26.66 -25.34 -4.91
C GLN A 594 -26.89 -24.58 -3.61
N LEU A 595 -27.43 -25.25 -2.59
CA LEU A 595 -27.54 -24.71 -1.25
C LEU A 595 -26.18 -24.78 -0.58
N ALA A 596 -25.52 -23.63 -0.40
CA ALA A 596 -24.19 -23.56 0.19
C ALA A 596 -24.21 -23.35 1.70
N HIS A 597 -25.24 -22.70 2.23
CA HIS A 597 -25.32 -22.43 3.65
C HIS A 597 -26.75 -22.33 4.16
N GLU A 598 -26.92 -22.77 5.40
CA GLU A 598 -28.13 -22.67 6.22
C GLU A 598 -27.70 -22.10 7.57
N SER A 599 -28.24 -20.94 7.94
CA SER A 599 -27.89 -20.29 9.21
C SER A 599 -28.45 -21.05 10.41
N ALA A 600 -28.00 -20.68 11.61
CA ALA A 600 -28.62 -21.15 12.84
C ALA A 600 -30.10 -20.72 12.92
N GLU A 601 -30.90 -21.52 13.62
CA GLU A 601 -32.28 -21.18 13.96
C GLU A 601 -32.34 -20.01 14.95
N SER A 602 -33.41 -19.22 14.89
CA SER A 602 -33.62 -18.09 15.78
C SER A 602 -35.06 -17.98 16.25
N MET A 603 -35.23 -17.74 17.54
CA MET A 603 -36.53 -17.67 18.19
C MET A 603 -37.08 -16.24 18.14
N ALA A 604 -38.35 -16.09 17.74
CA ALA A 604 -39.06 -14.82 17.87
C ALA A 604 -39.35 -14.54 19.36
N GLU A 605 -39.20 -13.29 19.79
CA GLU A 605 -39.46 -12.90 21.19
C GLU A 605 -40.95 -13.02 21.57
N ALA A 606 -41.82 -13.11 20.57
CA ALA A 606 -43.26 -13.23 20.76
C ALA A 606 -43.67 -14.59 21.36
N ILE A 607 -44.53 -14.55 22.39
CA ILE A 607 -45.19 -15.74 22.95
C ILE A 607 -46.67 -15.70 22.56
N ILE A 608 -47.14 -16.75 21.89
CA ILE A 608 -48.49 -16.82 21.32
C ILE A 608 -49.25 -17.98 21.96
N ASN A 609 -50.27 -17.65 22.76
CA ASN A 609 -51.08 -18.66 23.45
C ASN A 609 -50.24 -19.70 24.23
N GLY A 610 -49.20 -19.23 24.94
CA GLY A 610 -48.29 -20.10 25.70
C GLY A 610 -47.29 -20.89 24.86
N ARG A 611 -47.07 -20.50 23.60
CA ARG A 611 -46.12 -21.14 22.68
C ARG A 611 -45.02 -20.18 22.23
N THR A 612 -43.82 -20.71 22.06
CA THR A 612 -42.70 -20.05 21.39
C THR A 612 -42.69 -20.45 19.91
N VAL A 613 -42.14 -19.58 19.07
CA VAL A 613 -41.96 -19.85 17.64
C VAL A 613 -40.49 -19.63 17.29
N THR A 614 -39.85 -20.69 16.82
CA THR A 614 -38.48 -20.68 16.34
C THR A 614 -38.49 -20.82 14.82
N LEU A 615 -37.81 -19.90 14.14
CA LEU A 615 -37.60 -19.97 12.71
C LEU A 615 -36.25 -20.66 12.44
N GLY A 616 -36.25 -21.60 11.51
CA GLY A 616 -35.07 -22.35 11.12
C GLY A 616 -35.06 -22.67 9.64
N THR A 617 -34.11 -23.50 9.24
CA THR A 617 -34.00 -24.04 7.89
C THR A 617 -33.88 -25.56 7.95
N ASP A 618 -34.49 -26.26 6.98
CA ASP A 618 -34.38 -27.71 6.82
C ASP A 618 -34.35 -28.05 5.33
N ALA A 619 -33.25 -28.62 4.86
CA ALA A 619 -33.06 -29.10 3.50
C ALA A 619 -33.40 -28.06 2.40
N GLY A 620 -33.08 -26.79 2.65
CA GLY A 620 -33.33 -25.68 1.71
C GLY A 620 -34.73 -25.08 1.79
N GLU A 621 -35.54 -25.45 2.78
CA GLU A 621 -36.82 -24.81 3.09
C GLU A 621 -36.74 -24.05 4.43
N PHE A 622 -37.43 -22.91 4.53
CA PHE A 622 -37.61 -22.24 5.83
C PHE A 622 -38.69 -22.96 6.62
N VAL A 623 -38.42 -23.25 7.90
CA VAL A 623 -39.33 -23.99 8.77
C VAL A 623 -39.62 -23.23 10.06
N LEU A 624 -40.83 -23.41 10.57
CA LEU A 624 -41.30 -22.88 11.84
C LEU A 624 -41.47 -24.03 12.81
N GLU A 625 -40.73 -24.00 13.92
CA GLU A 625 -40.93 -24.87 15.06
C GLU A 625 -41.75 -24.14 16.13
N VAL A 626 -42.87 -24.75 16.52
CA VAL A 626 -43.77 -24.24 17.57
C VAL A 626 -43.67 -25.16 18.77
N GLU A 627 -43.21 -24.62 19.90
CA GLU A 627 -43.09 -25.35 21.15
C GLU A 627 -44.11 -24.84 22.18
N GLU A 628 -44.87 -25.75 22.79
CA GLU A 628 -45.75 -25.43 23.90
C GLU A 628 -44.99 -25.46 25.23
N ILE A 629 -44.88 -24.31 25.90
CA ILE A 629 -43.99 -24.10 27.06
C ILE A 629 -44.31 -25.04 28.24
N GLU A 630 -45.57 -25.38 28.46
CA GLU A 630 -45.98 -26.22 29.60
C GLU A 630 -45.75 -27.72 29.36
N THR A 631 -45.84 -28.16 28.10
CA THR A 631 -45.83 -29.58 27.74
C THR A 631 -44.55 -30.01 27.03
N GLU A 632 -43.73 -29.05 26.60
CA GLU A 632 -42.53 -29.23 25.76
C GLU A 632 -42.86 -29.97 24.44
N MET A 633 -44.12 -29.89 23.98
CA MET A 633 -44.55 -30.50 22.73
C MET A 633 -44.19 -29.59 21.56
N THR A 634 -43.42 -30.12 20.61
CA THR A 634 -43.01 -29.41 19.39
C THR A 634 -43.84 -29.82 18.18
N SER A 635 -44.11 -28.86 17.30
CA SER A 635 -44.74 -29.05 16.00
C SER A 635 -44.04 -28.20 14.96
N THR A 636 -43.66 -28.81 13.83
CA THR A 636 -42.92 -28.12 12.76
C THR A 636 -43.78 -27.99 11.50
N THR A 637 -43.67 -26.87 10.80
CA THR A 637 -44.26 -26.64 9.47
C THR A 637 -43.30 -25.83 8.61
N ALA A 638 -43.39 -25.97 7.28
CA ALA A 638 -42.72 -25.02 6.38
C ALA A 638 -43.33 -23.62 6.52
N VAL A 639 -42.54 -22.58 6.29
CA VAL A 639 -43.02 -21.20 6.13
C VAL A 639 -43.98 -21.16 4.92
N PRO A 640 -45.17 -20.57 5.06
CA PRO A 640 -46.15 -20.55 3.97
C PRO A 640 -45.68 -19.74 2.75
N GLY A 641 -46.17 -20.11 1.57
CA GLY A 641 -46.04 -19.29 0.37
C GLY A 641 -46.74 -17.94 0.51
N GLU A 642 -46.48 -17.03 -0.43
CA GLU A 642 -47.09 -15.71 -0.44
C GLU A 642 -48.63 -15.80 -0.52
N ASN A 643 -49.34 -15.16 0.43
CA ASN A 643 -50.80 -15.23 0.58
C ASN A 643 -51.34 -16.64 0.90
N GLU A 644 -50.50 -17.51 1.44
CA GLU A 644 -50.90 -18.82 1.96
C GLU A 644 -50.85 -18.85 3.49
N ALA A 645 -51.58 -19.80 4.07
CA ALA A 645 -51.62 -20.02 5.51
C ALA A 645 -51.43 -21.50 5.86
N VAL A 646 -50.69 -21.76 6.92
CA VAL A 646 -50.39 -23.09 7.46
C VAL A 646 -50.63 -23.11 8.97
N GLU A 647 -50.88 -24.28 9.55
CA GLU A 647 -51.12 -24.43 10.98
C GLU A 647 -50.13 -25.41 11.60
N ALA A 648 -49.50 -25.01 12.71
CA ALA A 648 -48.64 -25.87 13.51
C ALA A 648 -48.84 -25.58 15.01
N GLY A 649 -48.89 -26.64 15.81
CA GLY A 649 -49.05 -26.52 17.26
C GLY A 649 -50.33 -25.80 17.74
N GLY A 650 -51.31 -25.53 16.87
CA GLY A 650 -52.50 -24.72 17.19
C GLY A 650 -52.34 -23.21 16.95
N VAL A 651 -51.27 -22.80 16.25
CA VAL A 651 -51.04 -21.43 15.75
C VAL A 651 -51.14 -21.46 14.22
N VAL A 652 -51.86 -20.49 13.64
CA VAL A 652 -51.96 -20.31 12.19
C VAL A 652 -50.97 -19.24 11.74
N PHE A 653 -50.10 -19.60 10.82
CA PHE A 653 -49.13 -18.69 10.21
C PHE A 653 -49.58 -18.33 8.81
N GLU A 654 -49.64 -17.03 8.52
CA GLU A 654 -49.99 -16.48 7.21
C GLU A 654 -48.87 -15.55 6.76
N ARG A 655 -48.43 -15.69 5.51
CA ARG A 655 -47.49 -14.74 4.90
C ARG A 655 -48.25 -13.66 4.16
N THR A 656 -48.16 -12.44 4.65
CA THR A 656 -48.73 -11.24 4.02
C THR A 656 -47.59 -10.37 3.49
N GLU A 657 -47.44 -10.29 2.16
CA GLU A 657 -46.31 -9.60 1.51
C GLU A 657 -44.96 -10.13 2.06
N ASP A 658 -44.23 -9.27 2.76
CA ASP A 658 -42.92 -9.54 3.35
C ASP A 658 -43.00 -9.85 4.85
N ALA A 659 -44.21 -9.95 5.44
CA ALA A 659 -44.41 -10.24 6.86
C ALA A 659 -45.01 -11.62 7.09
N LEU A 660 -44.47 -12.33 8.08
CA LEU A 660 -45.02 -13.56 8.60
C LEU A 660 -45.85 -13.26 9.86
N VAL A 661 -47.16 -13.45 9.75
CA VAL A 661 -48.14 -13.16 10.81
C VAL A 661 -48.59 -14.47 11.43
N ALA A 662 -48.49 -14.56 12.75
CA ALA A 662 -48.98 -15.68 13.53
C ALA A 662 -50.30 -15.30 14.22
N SER A 663 -51.27 -16.20 14.20
CA SER A 663 -52.60 -15.97 14.76
C SER A 663 -53.10 -17.14 15.61
N SER A 664 -53.71 -16.80 16.75
CA SER A 664 -54.35 -17.75 17.68
C SER A 664 -55.41 -17.04 18.50
N ASP A 665 -56.62 -17.62 18.60
CA ASP A 665 -57.74 -17.12 19.42
C ASP A 665 -58.05 -15.61 19.25
N GLY A 666 -57.90 -15.10 18.02
CA GLY A 666 -58.15 -13.69 17.68
C GLY A 666 -57.01 -12.72 18.01
N THR A 667 -55.85 -13.24 18.45
CA THR A 667 -54.59 -12.49 18.54
C THR A 667 -53.82 -12.66 17.25
N GLU A 668 -53.31 -11.58 16.69
CA GLU A 668 -52.44 -11.56 15.49
C GLU A 668 -51.17 -10.78 15.82
N VAL A 669 -50.01 -11.38 15.52
CA VAL A 669 -48.69 -10.81 15.79
C VAL A 669 -47.76 -11.10 14.62
N VAL A 670 -47.03 -10.09 14.16
CA VAL A 670 -45.92 -10.29 13.22
C VAL A 670 -44.79 -10.96 13.99
N ILE A 671 -44.33 -12.11 13.50
CA ILE A 671 -43.26 -12.89 14.14
C ILE A 671 -41.95 -12.85 13.38
N ALA A 672 -41.97 -12.56 12.09
CA ALA A 672 -40.79 -12.35 11.27
C ALA A 672 -41.11 -11.46 10.06
N THR A 673 -40.10 -10.80 9.53
CA THR A 673 -40.15 -10.09 8.23
C THR A 673 -39.10 -10.66 7.30
N MET A 674 -39.37 -10.71 5.99
CA MET A 674 -38.36 -11.09 5.01
C MET A 674 -37.22 -10.08 5.03
N GLU A 675 -35.99 -10.53 4.82
CA GLU A 675 -34.84 -9.62 4.71
C GLU A 675 -35.08 -8.63 3.56
N GLU A 676 -34.94 -7.34 3.85
CA GLU A 676 -34.95 -6.29 2.83
C GLU A 676 -33.50 -5.99 2.42
N HIS A 677 -33.21 -6.13 1.13
CA HIS A 677 -31.92 -5.77 0.56
C HIS A 677 -32.04 -4.39 -0.10
N GLU A 678 -31.42 -3.37 0.52
CA GLU A 678 -31.61 -1.96 0.15
C GLU A 678 -30.68 -1.44 -0.99
N TYR A 679 -29.95 -2.33 -1.68
CA TYR A 679 -28.74 -1.95 -2.44
C TYR A 679 -28.69 -2.30 -3.93
#